data_AF-A0A813LPI7-F1
#
_entry.id   AF-A0A813LPI7-F1
#
_cell.length_a   1.000
_cell.length_b   1.000
_cell.length_c   1.000
_cell.angle_alpha   90.00
_cell.angle_beta   90.00
_cell.angle_gamma   90.00
#
_symmetry.space_group_name_H-M   'P 1'
#
loop_
_entity.id
_entity.type
_entity.pdbx_description
1 polymer ?
#
loop_
_entity_poly.entity_id
_entity_poly.type
_entity_poly.pdbx_seq_one_letter_code
_entity_poly.pdbx_strand_id
1 'polypeptide(L)'
;MREKKSGWLAYSQGIGVAVLIWVALQFLNPFPADGGDNELHSPQRLRNPDADAGDALVDRRPTPVRVRREEERAAGILPSSQAQSDSLAIALPAKHPEKAASSADDEESALALGGGLARSRHDLVSWIKRVATSQEVEAFQELRHSLTIGRDAGEVTKAIHNMREPDGWVFCTMEGTNCLCDSGITRFGDPDRDPPIWHEVQKPKTLIFCHQSQYGIPDNVDVSPGMVKTCQCRLDPAGKCPDGQPSNANLCPGRGESPCRAGCAPYRRLQVRNSLTTRAKLCSKWVPNDLLWSCDPKLGLRPRKGHKDSLAQEILEISTSRTCEDRALARELEVFLECDFLDNYLKWSSPDSPWIEEAYVTYVGGPKDSRFEKQGSNMIRSVDMFSTRPVVVVIFDDIFVPPLSWQSLPNVIVFRMRPISGGVSFNFNKIRAMLAVRVLVAIQLDTDQLIFTGMDQVFEGTKREIHEHYPWPILPVHWMSRDETPGNPYRHYAFKGWDGPQSMRWVHAHPTWTFWALPWLGDLLQERMQAAKGGKSMMKVWDLQRTRSGIGLYDLLKMGKRAKKDKSVEMSTPTANFMWEDEDMMNVNLWRDQANKTWCKFDLEPALYLVRRGLNQDMYFDPKWYPKGLPILFLSMHNTKGNDPTDWLLRILETCRNEPEELDCPDESVNLMGMCKMGLPEERELRLSPEKFESQVCCCMEPRWKYPAFWNGKWYATLKEVPMTADGSPDGPVRQCIMP
;
A
#
# COMPACT_ATOMS: atom_id res chain seq x y z
N MET A 1 13.95 76.07 13.72
CA MET A 1 13.21 74.81 13.54
C MET A 1 14.06 73.69 14.13
N ARG A 2 13.60 73.15 15.28
CA ARG A 2 14.36 72.29 16.19
C ARG A 2 14.17 70.80 15.85
N GLU A 3 15.25 70.07 16.08
CA GLU A 3 15.41 68.61 16.12
C GLU A 3 14.50 67.84 17.11
N LYS A 4 14.41 66.52 16.84
CA LYS A 4 14.50 65.35 17.74
C LYS A 4 13.25 64.74 18.41
N LYS A 5 13.18 63.40 18.20
CA LYS A 5 12.80 62.29 19.12
C LYS A 5 11.32 62.14 19.51
N SER A 6 10.70 61.05 19.07
CA SER A 6 10.28 59.91 19.94
C SER A 6 9.30 58.97 19.23
N GLY A 7 9.85 58.02 18.46
CA GLY A 7 9.22 56.71 18.31
C GLY A 7 9.73 55.83 19.45
N TRP A 8 8.85 55.44 20.38
CA TRP A 8 8.94 54.20 21.20
C TRP A 8 7.83 54.04 22.27
N LEU A 9 6.88 54.97 22.43
CA LEU A 9 5.79 54.82 23.41
C LEU A 9 4.41 54.44 22.84
N ALA A 10 4.21 54.45 21.53
CA ALA A 10 2.92 54.09 20.91
C ALA A 10 2.80 52.60 20.54
N TYR A 11 3.90 51.85 20.50
CA TYR A 11 3.90 50.42 20.16
C TYR A 11 3.76 49.51 21.40
N SER A 12 4.12 50.02 22.59
CA SER A 12 4.02 49.27 23.86
C SER A 12 2.64 49.38 24.53
N GLN A 13 1.77 50.32 24.13
CA GLN A 13 0.40 50.41 24.64
C GLN A 13 -0.61 49.55 23.85
N GLY A 14 -0.32 49.20 22.58
CA GLY A 14 -1.19 48.34 21.77
C GLY A 14 -1.11 46.85 22.12
N ILE A 15 0.07 46.34 22.48
CA ILE A 15 0.28 44.92 22.82
C ILE A 15 -0.28 44.59 24.21
N GLY A 16 -0.20 45.53 25.16
CA GLY A 16 -0.77 45.35 26.50
C GLY A 16 -2.29 45.25 26.52
N VAL A 17 -2.99 46.01 25.66
CA VAL A 17 -4.46 45.99 25.57
C VAL A 17 -4.98 44.71 24.89
N ALA A 18 -4.25 44.18 23.90
CA ALA A 18 -4.62 42.92 23.22
C ALA A 18 -4.47 41.68 24.13
N VAL A 19 -3.42 41.64 24.96
CA VAL A 19 -3.21 40.54 25.92
C VAL A 19 -4.23 40.59 27.08
N LEU A 20 -4.61 41.79 27.54
CA LEU A 20 -5.63 41.96 28.59
C LEU A 20 -7.05 41.64 28.10
N ILE A 21 -7.41 41.95 26.84
CA ILE A 21 -8.71 41.59 26.25
C ILE A 21 -8.81 40.06 26.05
N TRP A 22 -7.72 39.40 25.64
CA TRP A 22 -7.69 37.96 25.45
C TRP A 22 -7.79 37.18 26.78
N VAL A 23 -7.17 37.68 27.86
CA VAL A 23 -7.30 37.11 29.21
C VAL A 23 -8.68 37.38 29.82
N ALA A 24 -9.31 38.54 29.54
CA ALA A 24 -10.66 38.87 30.02
C ALA A 24 -11.77 38.05 29.33
N LEU A 25 -11.58 37.64 28.07
CA LEU A 25 -12.53 36.81 27.32
C LEU A 25 -12.50 35.33 27.72
N GLN A 26 -11.44 34.87 28.40
CA GLN A 26 -11.33 33.51 28.95
C GLN A 26 -12.07 33.33 30.29
N PHE A 27 -12.50 34.42 30.96
CA PHE A 27 -13.12 34.38 32.29
C PHE A 27 -14.62 34.75 32.33
N LEU A 28 -15.28 34.97 31.18
CA LEU A 28 -16.69 35.35 31.11
C LEU A 28 -17.48 34.52 30.07
N ASN A 29 -17.74 33.24 30.37
CA ASN A 29 -19.11 32.71 30.27
C ASN A 29 -19.26 31.27 30.79
N PRO A 30 -20.12 31.05 31.81
CA PRO A 30 -20.58 29.73 32.27
C PRO A 30 -22.00 29.38 31.72
N PHE A 31 -22.19 28.16 31.21
CA PHE A 31 -23.48 27.40 31.08
C PHE A 31 -24.64 28.07 30.29
N PRO A 32 -25.86 27.49 30.06
CA PRO A 32 -26.45 26.18 30.42
C PRO A 32 -27.24 25.44 29.28
N ALA A 33 -27.95 24.39 29.73
CA ALA A 33 -28.87 23.45 29.09
C ALA A 33 -30.26 23.99 28.67
N ASP A 34 -31.07 23.03 28.17
CA ASP A 34 -32.52 23.01 27.88
C ASP A 34 -32.97 23.72 26.58
N GLY A 35 -33.90 23.24 25.77
CA GLY A 35 -34.86 22.13 25.82
C GLY A 35 -35.87 22.36 24.68
N GLY A 36 -36.58 21.34 24.20
CA GLY A 36 -37.64 21.56 23.20
C GLY A 36 -38.11 20.30 22.47
N ASP A 37 -39.00 19.57 23.13
CA ASP A 37 -39.83 18.49 22.60
C ASP A 37 -40.68 18.93 21.38
N ASN A 38 -40.96 17.99 20.48
CA ASN A 38 -42.32 17.83 19.96
C ASN A 38 -42.61 16.39 19.51
N GLU A 39 -43.79 15.95 19.94
CA GLU A 39 -44.35 14.61 19.98
C GLU A 39 -44.92 14.08 18.64
N LEU A 40 -45.00 12.75 18.60
CA LEU A 40 -46.03 11.86 18.03
C LEU A 40 -46.63 12.13 16.63
N HIS A 41 -46.46 11.14 15.74
CA HIS A 41 -47.60 10.32 15.30
C HIS A 41 -47.19 8.90 14.91
N SER A 42 -47.94 7.93 15.42
CA SER A 42 -47.84 6.49 15.15
C SER A 42 -48.88 6.06 14.08
N PRO A 43 -49.11 4.77 13.78
CA PRO A 43 -48.79 4.14 12.50
C PRO A 43 -50.03 3.83 11.65
N GLN A 44 -49.84 3.62 10.33
CA GLN A 44 -50.86 2.98 9.51
C GLN A 44 -50.33 1.73 8.79
N ARG A 45 -50.92 0.60 9.22
CA ARG A 45 -51.16 -0.64 8.45
C ARG A 45 -51.48 -0.32 6.99
N LEU A 46 -51.07 -1.20 6.07
CA LEU A 46 -51.95 -1.73 5.02
C LEU A 46 -51.31 -2.96 4.32
N ARG A 47 -52.02 -4.09 4.46
CA ARG A 47 -52.31 -5.15 3.47
C ARG A 47 -51.16 -5.91 2.77
N ASN A 48 -51.06 -7.19 3.15
CA ASN A 48 -50.95 -8.31 2.21
C ASN A 48 -52.15 -8.31 1.22
N PRO A 49 -51.95 -8.84 0.00
CA PRO A 49 -52.57 -10.13 -0.27
C PRO A 49 -51.65 -11.15 -0.94
N ASP A 50 -52.05 -12.39 -0.72
CA ASP A 50 -51.49 -13.67 -1.17
C ASP A 50 -51.36 -13.82 -2.69
N ALA A 51 -50.42 -14.65 -3.11
CA ALA A 51 -50.59 -15.55 -4.25
C ALA A 51 -49.59 -16.73 -4.18
N ASP A 52 -50.14 -17.87 -3.78
CA ASP A 52 -49.83 -19.25 -4.15
C ASP A 52 -48.69 -19.53 -5.14
N ALA A 53 -47.80 -20.45 -4.74
CA ALA A 53 -47.31 -21.53 -5.59
C ALA A 53 -46.77 -22.67 -4.72
N GLY A 54 -47.33 -23.87 -4.89
CA GLY A 54 -47.02 -25.05 -4.10
C GLY A 54 -45.72 -25.74 -4.49
N ASP A 55 -45.06 -26.33 -3.49
CA ASP A 55 -43.92 -27.22 -3.66
C ASP A 55 -44.26 -28.64 -3.19
N ALA A 56 -44.07 -29.58 -4.12
CA ALA A 56 -44.09 -31.01 -3.87
C ALA A 56 -42.70 -31.47 -3.41
N LEU A 57 -42.58 -31.86 -2.13
CA LEU A 57 -41.39 -32.51 -1.59
C LEU A 57 -41.39 -34.01 -1.93
N VAL A 58 -40.37 -34.45 -2.67
CA VAL A 58 -39.98 -35.86 -2.79
C VAL A 58 -38.72 -36.09 -1.95
N ASP A 59 -38.92 -36.82 -0.86
CA ASP A 59 -37.90 -37.29 0.09
C ASP A 59 -37.06 -38.42 -0.53
N ARG A 60 -35.73 -38.29 -0.52
CA ARG A 60 -34.79 -39.40 -0.72
C ARG A 60 -33.59 -39.25 0.20
N ARG A 61 -33.65 -39.98 1.32
CA ARG A 61 -32.49 -40.35 2.14
C ARG A 61 -31.57 -41.31 1.38
N PRO A 62 -30.27 -41.32 1.72
CA PRO A 62 -29.54 -42.59 1.77
C PRO A 62 -28.81 -42.83 3.09
N THR A 63 -28.78 -44.12 3.40
CA THR A 63 -28.19 -44.88 4.50
C THR A 63 -26.65 -44.73 4.59
N PRO A 64 -26.02 -44.81 5.78
CA PRO A 64 -24.58 -44.64 5.91
C PRO A 64 -23.79 -45.93 5.67
N VAL A 65 -22.64 -45.79 5.00
CA VAL A 65 -21.60 -46.81 4.85
C VAL A 65 -20.62 -46.74 6.01
N ARG A 66 -20.35 -47.91 6.60
CA ARG A 66 -19.52 -48.17 7.77
C ARG A 66 -18.04 -48.20 7.36
N VAL A 67 -17.21 -47.31 7.91
CA VAL A 67 -15.73 -47.38 7.78
C VAL A 67 -15.10 -47.68 9.14
N ARG A 68 -14.13 -48.59 9.08
CA ARG A 68 -13.42 -49.26 10.17
C ARG A 68 -12.30 -48.35 10.70
N ARG A 69 -12.21 -48.20 12.02
CA ARG A 69 -11.08 -47.61 12.75
C ARG A 69 -9.87 -48.55 12.69
N GLU A 70 -8.70 -48.00 12.41
CA GLU A 70 -7.43 -48.51 12.94
C GLU A 70 -6.75 -47.36 13.69
N GLU A 71 -6.49 -47.63 14.97
CA GLU A 71 -5.65 -46.85 15.87
C GLU A 71 -4.19 -47.16 15.57
N GLU A 72 -3.29 -46.18 15.67
CA GLU A 72 -1.96 -46.45 16.23
C GLU A 72 -1.31 -45.20 16.83
N ARG A 73 -0.55 -45.47 17.89
CA ARG A 73 -0.02 -44.57 18.93
C ARG A 73 1.41 -44.12 18.62
N ALA A 74 1.82 -43.07 19.34
CA ALA A 74 3.09 -42.85 20.09
C ALA A 74 3.73 -41.50 19.72
N ALA A 75 3.78 -40.49 20.60
CA ALA A 75 4.51 -40.37 21.87
C ALA A 75 6.05 -40.34 21.69
N GLY A 76 6.65 -39.17 21.96
CA GLY A 76 8.09 -38.95 21.98
C GLY A 76 8.44 -37.59 22.60
N ILE A 77 8.56 -37.58 23.92
CA ILE A 77 9.08 -36.52 24.80
C ILE A 77 10.62 -36.48 24.71
N LEU A 78 11.26 -35.30 24.84
CA LEU A 78 12.55 -35.05 25.54
C LEU A 78 12.90 -33.52 25.49
N PRO A 79 13.84 -33.00 26.33
CA PRO A 79 13.54 -31.88 27.21
C PRO A 79 14.43 -30.63 27.02
N SER A 80 14.00 -29.57 27.72
CA SER A 80 14.61 -28.25 27.88
C SER A 80 15.96 -28.25 28.60
N SER A 81 16.90 -27.44 28.13
CA SER A 81 18.06 -26.96 28.89
C SER A 81 18.02 -25.43 29.00
N GLN A 82 17.79 -24.94 30.21
CA GLN A 82 18.00 -23.54 30.61
C GLN A 82 19.50 -23.28 30.75
N ALA A 83 19.98 -22.17 30.18
CA ALA A 83 21.29 -21.60 30.48
C ALA A 83 21.08 -20.21 31.08
N GLN A 84 21.45 -20.07 32.35
CA GLN A 84 21.55 -18.81 33.08
C GLN A 84 22.73 -18.00 32.54
N SER A 85 22.51 -16.72 32.25
CA SER A 85 23.56 -15.75 31.96
C SER A 85 23.67 -14.76 33.13
N ASP A 86 24.78 -14.83 33.85
CA ASP A 86 25.19 -13.86 34.86
C ASP A 86 25.66 -12.55 34.20
N SER A 87 25.07 -11.43 34.61
CA SER A 87 25.46 -10.07 34.19
C SER A 87 26.33 -9.41 35.27
N LEU A 88 27.60 -9.19 34.93
CA LEU A 88 28.58 -8.42 35.70
C LEU A 88 28.33 -6.91 35.56
N ALA A 89 27.94 -6.26 36.65
CA ALA A 89 27.89 -4.80 36.77
C ALA A 89 29.26 -4.26 37.21
N ILE A 90 29.89 -3.43 36.37
CA ILE A 90 31.11 -2.68 36.69
C ILE A 90 30.71 -1.32 37.24
N ALA A 91 30.96 -1.10 38.53
CA ALA A 91 30.84 0.20 39.18
C ALA A 91 32.10 1.05 38.93
N LEU A 92 31.92 2.29 38.50
CA LEU A 92 32.98 3.32 38.43
C LEU A 92 32.78 4.37 39.54
N PRO A 93 33.87 4.89 40.14
CA PRO A 93 33.79 5.76 41.31
C PRO A 93 33.52 7.22 40.94
N ALA A 94 32.61 7.85 41.67
CA ALA A 94 32.35 9.28 41.63
C ALA A 94 33.51 10.07 42.28
N LYS A 95 34.06 11.04 41.54
CA LYS A 95 34.95 12.09 42.06
C LYS A 95 34.15 13.38 42.20
N HIS A 96 34.12 13.92 43.40
CA HIS A 96 33.69 15.30 43.69
C HIS A 96 34.69 16.31 43.12
N PRO A 97 34.22 17.47 42.61
CA PRO A 97 34.99 18.69 42.63
C PRO A 97 34.33 19.78 43.48
N GLU A 98 35.22 20.58 44.06
CA GLU A 98 35.00 21.67 45.00
C GLU A 98 34.28 22.88 44.38
N LYS A 99 33.55 23.59 45.25
CA LYS A 99 32.82 24.82 44.98
C LYS A 99 33.77 26.00 44.77
N ALA A 100 33.68 26.65 43.62
CA ALA A 100 34.10 28.03 43.44
C ALA A 100 32.84 28.91 43.33
N ALA A 101 32.74 29.91 44.21
CA ALA A 101 31.65 30.87 44.21
C ALA A 101 31.97 32.01 43.23
N SER A 102 31.17 32.14 42.17
CA SER A 102 31.13 33.34 41.33
C SER A 102 29.67 33.67 40.99
N SER A 103 29.31 34.94 41.23
CA SER A 103 28.12 35.69 40.81
C SER A 103 27.03 34.93 40.03
N ALA A 104 25.94 34.59 40.71
CA ALA A 104 24.88 33.69 40.25
C ALA A 104 23.77 34.33 39.40
N ASP A 105 23.71 35.66 39.26
CA ASP A 105 22.46 36.26 38.76
C ASP A 105 22.37 36.42 37.23
N ASP A 106 23.48 36.29 36.48
CA ASP A 106 23.48 36.42 35.00
C ASP A 106 23.69 35.08 34.26
N GLU A 107 24.22 34.04 34.92
CA GLU A 107 24.44 32.72 34.30
C GLU A 107 23.22 31.80 34.40
N GLU A 108 22.35 31.99 35.40
CA GLU A 108 21.16 31.18 35.62
C GLU A 108 20.08 31.41 34.54
N SER A 109 19.99 32.62 33.97
CA SER A 109 19.11 32.89 32.82
C SER A 109 19.60 32.26 31.51
N ALA A 110 20.91 32.18 31.28
CA ALA A 110 21.48 31.54 30.09
C ALA A 110 21.40 30.00 30.19
N LEU A 111 21.58 29.42 31.38
CA LEU A 111 21.36 28.00 31.67
C LEU A 111 19.88 27.60 31.63
N ALA A 112 18.97 28.46 32.08
CA ALA A 112 17.52 28.23 31.98
C ALA A 112 17.03 28.28 30.52
N LEU A 113 17.55 29.21 29.71
CA LEU A 113 17.25 29.28 28.27
C LEU A 113 17.84 28.10 27.49
N GLY A 114 19.06 27.65 27.85
CA GLY A 114 19.69 26.47 27.27
C GLY A 114 18.97 25.16 27.63
N GLY A 115 18.46 25.05 28.87
CA GLY A 115 17.69 23.90 29.34
C GLY A 115 16.33 23.76 28.64
N GLY A 116 15.65 24.89 28.38
CA GLY A 116 14.39 24.91 27.64
C GLY A 116 14.53 24.38 26.22
N LEU A 117 15.51 24.87 25.46
CA LEU A 117 15.74 24.44 24.08
C LEU A 117 16.18 22.96 23.99
N ALA A 118 17.04 22.52 24.92
CA ALA A 118 17.46 21.12 24.99
C ALA A 118 16.26 20.19 25.27
N ARG A 119 15.35 20.61 26.15
CA ARG A 119 14.11 19.90 26.45
C ARG A 119 13.16 19.87 25.26
N SER A 120 12.87 21.01 24.64
CA SER A 120 12.01 21.07 23.44
C SER A 120 12.58 20.23 22.28
N ARG A 121 13.91 20.19 22.11
CA ARG A 121 14.56 19.31 21.14
C ARG A 121 14.37 17.84 21.49
N HIS A 122 14.52 17.47 22.76
CA HIS A 122 14.29 16.11 23.23
C HIS A 122 12.82 15.70 23.02
N ASP A 123 11.88 16.56 23.38
CA ASP A 123 10.44 16.35 23.24
C ASP A 123 10.05 16.18 21.76
N LEU A 124 10.57 17.05 20.87
CA LEU A 124 10.36 16.92 19.42
C LEU A 124 10.94 15.62 18.87
N VAL A 125 12.16 15.23 19.29
CA VAL A 125 12.76 13.96 18.86
C VAL A 125 11.95 12.77 19.38
N SER A 126 11.44 12.85 20.61
CA SER A 126 10.57 11.83 21.19
C SER A 126 9.27 11.71 20.39
N TRP A 127 8.61 12.83 20.12
CA TRP A 127 7.39 12.88 19.31
C TRP A 127 7.61 12.35 17.89
N ILE A 128 8.68 12.77 17.21
CA ILE A 128 9.05 12.28 15.88
C ILE A 128 9.23 10.76 15.87
N LYS A 129 9.87 10.21 16.90
CA LYS A 129 10.12 8.77 16.98
C LYS A 129 8.87 7.96 17.34
N ARG A 130 8.00 8.51 18.19
CA ARG A 130 6.94 7.77 18.91
C ARG A 130 5.52 8.06 18.42
N VAL A 131 5.30 9.18 17.76
CA VAL A 131 3.96 9.67 17.41
C VAL A 131 3.83 10.13 15.97
N ALA A 132 4.91 10.65 15.37
CA ALA A 132 4.84 11.20 14.02
C ALA A 132 4.55 10.14 12.97
N THR A 133 3.64 10.44 12.04
CA THR A 133 3.45 9.66 10.82
C THR A 133 4.61 9.92 9.84
N SER A 134 4.79 9.08 8.82
CA SER A 134 5.91 9.29 7.88
C SER A 134 5.75 10.57 7.10
N GLN A 135 4.53 10.94 6.72
CA GLN A 135 4.27 12.20 6.03
C GLN A 135 4.71 13.41 6.86
N GLU A 136 4.48 13.37 8.17
CA GLU A 136 4.91 14.45 9.06
C GLU A 136 6.44 14.46 9.18
N VAL A 137 7.08 13.30 9.27
CA VAL A 137 8.56 13.20 9.25
C VAL A 137 9.13 13.78 7.96
N GLU A 138 8.55 13.47 6.80
CA GLU A 138 8.93 14.03 5.51
C GLU A 138 8.73 15.55 5.46
N ALA A 139 7.58 16.04 5.96
CA ALA A 139 7.33 17.47 6.08
C ALA A 139 8.37 18.16 6.98
N PHE A 140 8.77 17.53 8.09
CA PHE A 140 9.85 18.04 8.94
C PHE A 140 11.22 18.03 8.26
N GLN A 141 11.51 17.01 7.45
CA GLN A 141 12.75 16.95 6.68
C GLN A 141 12.81 18.05 5.62
N GLU A 142 11.72 18.29 4.91
CA GLU A 142 11.63 19.36 3.92
C GLU A 142 11.67 20.75 4.57
N LEU A 143 10.97 20.92 5.71
CA LEU A 143 11.06 22.11 6.54
C LEU A 143 12.50 22.37 6.95
N ARG A 144 13.20 21.36 7.49
CA ARG A 144 14.61 21.46 7.87
C ARG A 144 15.48 21.81 6.67
N HIS A 145 15.26 21.17 5.52
CA HIS A 145 16.00 21.45 4.30
C HIS A 145 15.82 22.90 3.88
N SER A 146 14.57 23.36 3.80
CA SER A 146 14.20 24.74 3.46
C SER A 146 14.80 25.77 4.41
N LEU A 147 14.77 25.53 5.73
CA LEU A 147 15.42 26.38 6.72
C LEU A 147 16.95 26.42 6.57
N THR A 148 17.56 25.28 6.21
CA THR A 148 19.02 25.18 6.04
C THR A 148 19.53 25.99 4.84
N ILE A 149 18.72 26.09 3.79
CA ILE A 149 19.04 26.89 2.59
C ILE A 149 18.63 28.36 2.72
N GLY A 150 18.17 28.79 3.90
CA GLY A 150 17.87 30.19 4.21
C GLY A 150 16.55 30.72 3.64
N ARG A 151 15.59 29.84 3.32
CA ARG A 151 14.24 30.26 2.92
C ARG A 151 13.51 30.88 4.10
N ASP A 152 12.78 31.97 3.86
CA ASP A 152 11.98 32.60 4.90
C ASP A 152 10.74 31.75 5.26
N ALA A 153 10.09 32.08 6.39
CA ALA A 153 8.93 31.33 6.89
C ALA A 153 7.74 31.31 5.90
N GLY A 154 7.60 32.33 5.05
CA GLY A 154 6.60 32.38 4.00
C GLY A 154 6.90 31.41 2.86
N GLU A 155 8.16 31.33 2.42
CA GLU A 155 8.63 30.35 1.44
C GLU A 155 8.54 28.91 1.96
N VAL A 156 8.79 28.69 3.25
CA VAL A 156 8.61 27.39 3.92
C VAL A 156 7.14 26.99 3.97
N THR A 157 6.25 27.90 4.37
CA THR A 157 4.80 27.64 4.41
C THR A 157 4.28 27.33 3.01
N LYS A 158 4.78 28.04 2.00
CA LYS A 158 4.52 27.77 0.59
C LYS A 158 5.03 26.40 0.15
N ALA A 159 6.25 26.00 0.53
CA ALA A 159 6.80 24.68 0.23
C ALA A 159 5.98 23.54 0.89
N ILE A 160 5.56 23.72 2.14
CA ILE A 160 4.72 22.74 2.86
C ILE A 160 3.34 22.61 2.22
N HIS A 161 2.71 23.71 1.84
CA HIS A 161 1.45 23.67 1.11
C HIS A 161 1.58 23.06 -0.29
N ASN A 162 2.70 23.30 -0.98
CA ASN A 162 2.95 22.71 -2.31
C ASN A 162 3.16 21.18 -2.26
N MET A 163 3.53 20.60 -1.12
CA MET A 163 3.60 19.15 -0.95
C MET A 163 2.22 18.49 -0.83
N ARG A 164 1.15 19.27 -0.59
CA ARG A 164 -0.20 18.75 -0.34
C ARG A 164 -1.05 18.52 -1.59
N GLU A 165 -0.79 19.14 -2.75
CA GLU A 165 -1.69 19.01 -3.91
C GLU A 165 -0.98 18.68 -5.26
N PRO A 166 -1.39 17.58 -5.95
CA PRO A 166 -0.73 17.07 -7.16
C PRO A 166 -1.26 17.66 -8.50
N ASP A 167 -2.10 18.69 -8.50
CA ASP A 167 -2.81 19.16 -9.70
C ASP A 167 -2.14 20.34 -10.43
N GLY A 168 -0.87 20.61 -10.12
CA GLY A 168 -0.08 21.68 -10.76
C GLY A 168 -0.36 23.08 -10.22
N TRP A 169 -1.13 23.18 -9.13
CA TRP A 169 -1.40 24.41 -8.42
C TRP A 169 -0.54 24.50 -7.15
N VAL A 170 0.08 25.66 -6.95
CA VAL A 170 0.87 25.97 -5.77
C VAL A 170 0.15 27.00 -4.93
N PHE A 171 0.10 26.77 -3.62
CA PHE A 171 -0.43 27.77 -2.70
C PHE A 171 0.32 29.09 -2.88
N CYS A 172 -0.43 30.18 -2.96
CA CYS A 172 0.16 31.49 -3.08
C CYS A 172 -0.02 32.28 -1.79
N THR A 173 -1.27 32.46 -1.35
CA THR A 173 -1.59 33.23 -0.14
C THR A 173 -3.03 32.99 0.35
N MET A 174 -3.38 33.47 1.55
CA MET A 174 -4.75 33.41 2.10
C MET A 174 -5.61 34.60 1.69
N GLU A 175 -6.92 34.49 1.84
CA GLU A 175 -7.86 35.59 1.64
C GLU A 175 -7.42 36.88 2.39
N GLY A 176 -7.53 38.02 1.73
CA GLY A 176 -7.15 39.33 2.26
C GLY A 176 -5.66 39.69 2.12
N THR A 177 -4.87 38.91 1.40
CA THR A 177 -3.42 39.15 1.23
C THR A 177 -2.99 39.11 -0.24
N ASN A 178 -1.83 39.70 -0.58
CA ASN A 178 -1.34 39.77 -1.97
C ASN A 178 -0.55 38.51 -2.36
N CYS A 179 -0.74 38.07 -3.61
CA CYS A 179 -0.06 36.96 -4.26
C CYS A 179 0.64 37.45 -5.53
N LEU A 180 1.89 37.06 -5.77
CA LEU A 180 2.55 37.27 -7.06
C LEU A 180 2.54 35.96 -7.86
N CYS A 181 1.89 35.96 -9.01
CA CYS A 181 1.70 34.77 -9.83
C CYS A 181 2.41 34.87 -11.18
N ASP A 182 3.55 34.21 -11.31
CA ASP A 182 4.39 34.30 -12.52
C ASP A 182 3.77 33.67 -13.76
N SER A 183 2.84 32.72 -13.61
CA SER A 183 2.09 32.13 -14.73
C SER A 183 0.93 33.02 -15.20
N GLY A 184 0.52 33.98 -14.37
CA GLY A 184 -0.70 34.75 -14.58
C GLY A 184 -1.99 33.94 -14.41
N ILE A 185 -1.93 32.66 -14.04
CA ILE A 185 -3.11 31.82 -13.85
C ILE A 185 -3.27 31.54 -12.35
N THR A 186 -4.33 32.04 -11.76
CA THR A 186 -4.65 31.89 -10.33
C THR A 186 -6.01 31.25 -10.11
N ARG A 187 -6.19 30.52 -9.00
CA ARG A 187 -7.51 30.09 -8.53
C ARG A 187 -7.75 30.51 -7.08
N PHE A 188 -8.99 30.81 -6.73
CA PHE A 188 -9.44 31.16 -5.37
C PHE A 188 -10.51 30.19 -4.91
N GLY A 189 -10.41 29.70 -3.69
CA GLY A 189 -11.30 28.64 -3.24
C GLY A 189 -11.05 28.11 -1.84
N ASP A 190 -11.89 27.16 -1.47
CA ASP A 190 -11.79 26.40 -0.22
C ASP A 190 -11.33 24.97 -0.53
N PRO A 191 -10.06 24.62 -0.20
CA PRO A 191 -9.53 23.29 -0.46
C PRO A 191 -10.14 22.20 0.45
N ASP A 192 -10.71 22.59 1.60
CA ASP A 192 -11.17 21.65 2.63
C ASP A 192 -12.65 21.24 2.43
N ARG A 193 -13.35 21.83 1.46
CA ARG A 193 -14.72 21.46 1.08
C ARG A 193 -14.71 20.19 0.21
N ASP A 194 -15.71 19.31 0.36
CA ASP A 194 -15.89 18.12 -0.49
C ASP A 194 -17.17 18.25 -1.37
N PRO A 195 -17.04 18.41 -2.71
CA PRO A 195 -15.79 18.60 -3.45
C PRO A 195 -15.20 20.00 -3.27
N PRO A 196 -13.87 20.19 -3.49
CA PRO A 196 -13.24 21.50 -3.40
C PRO A 196 -13.85 22.50 -4.38
N ILE A 197 -14.04 23.74 -3.95
CA ILE A 197 -14.58 24.80 -4.81
C ILE A 197 -13.46 25.74 -5.21
N TRP A 198 -13.25 25.89 -6.52
CA TRP A 198 -12.22 26.74 -7.09
C TRP A 198 -12.78 27.66 -8.18
N HIS A 199 -12.40 28.92 -8.13
CA HIS A 199 -12.65 29.92 -9.16
C HIS A 199 -11.34 30.32 -9.81
N GLU A 200 -11.12 29.92 -11.07
CA GLU A 200 -9.90 30.18 -11.82
C GLU A 200 -10.01 31.47 -12.65
N VAL A 201 -8.95 32.26 -12.66
CA VAL A 201 -8.80 33.45 -13.50
C VAL A 201 -7.39 33.52 -14.08
N GLN A 202 -7.32 33.88 -15.36
CA GLN A 202 -6.07 34.20 -16.04
C GLN A 202 -5.93 35.72 -16.20
N LYS A 203 -4.90 36.30 -15.58
CA LYS A 203 -4.51 37.71 -15.65
C LYS A 203 -3.05 37.84 -16.11
N PRO A 204 -2.65 38.97 -16.71
CA PRO A 204 -1.23 39.25 -16.98
C PRO A 204 -0.40 39.11 -15.70
N LYS A 205 0.90 38.83 -15.82
CA LYS A 205 1.82 38.67 -14.66
C LYS A 205 1.78 39.92 -13.77
N THR A 206 0.98 39.89 -12.71
CA THR A 206 0.78 41.01 -11.79
C THR A 206 0.63 40.51 -10.36
N LEU A 207 0.79 41.44 -9.42
CA LEU A 207 0.40 41.24 -8.03
C LEU A 207 -1.14 41.14 -7.98
N ILE A 208 -1.65 40.01 -7.49
CA ILE A 208 -3.07 39.71 -7.37
C ILE A 208 -3.43 39.77 -5.88
N PHE A 209 -4.42 40.59 -5.52
CA PHE A 209 -4.97 40.58 -4.18
C PHE A 209 -5.89 39.37 -4.02
N CYS A 210 -5.62 38.49 -3.07
CA CYS A 210 -6.39 37.28 -2.85
C CYS A 210 -7.73 37.60 -2.21
N HIS A 211 -8.71 37.92 -3.04
CA HIS A 211 -10.04 38.31 -2.61
C HIS A 211 -11.04 37.91 -3.68
N GLN A 212 -12.25 37.50 -3.27
CA GLN A 212 -13.29 36.98 -4.16
C GLN A 212 -13.60 37.91 -5.36
N SER A 213 -13.55 39.23 -5.16
CA SER A 213 -13.74 40.23 -6.22
C SER A 213 -12.71 40.14 -7.36
N GLN A 214 -11.52 39.61 -7.11
CA GLN A 214 -10.51 39.38 -8.16
C GLN A 214 -10.84 38.17 -9.05
N TYR A 215 -11.77 37.33 -8.63
CA TYR A 215 -12.15 36.08 -9.29
C TYR A 215 -13.55 36.12 -9.89
N GLY A 216 -14.12 37.33 -10.05
CA GLY A 216 -15.46 37.53 -10.63
C GLY A 216 -16.60 37.12 -9.68
N ILE A 217 -16.30 36.89 -8.41
CA ILE A 217 -17.29 36.56 -7.39
C ILE A 217 -17.80 37.87 -6.77
N PRO A 218 -19.12 38.13 -6.77
CA PRO A 218 -19.70 39.30 -6.13
C PRO A 218 -19.38 39.37 -4.63
N ASP A 219 -19.17 40.58 -4.08
CA ASP A 219 -18.75 40.75 -2.68
C ASP A 219 -19.78 40.23 -1.64
N ASN A 220 -21.03 40.04 -2.06
CA ASN A 220 -22.10 39.48 -1.24
C ASN A 220 -22.22 37.95 -1.34
N VAL A 221 -21.34 37.28 -2.09
CA VAL A 221 -21.35 35.84 -2.28
C VAL A 221 -20.07 35.27 -1.68
N ASP A 222 -20.18 34.78 -0.45
CA ASP A 222 -19.12 34.00 0.16
C ASP A 222 -19.20 32.54 -0.36
N VAL A 223 -18.20 32.13 -1.12
CA VAL A 223 -18.09 30.77 -1.69
C VAL A 223 -17.96 29.67 -0.63
N SER A 224 -17.51 30.02 0.58
CA SER A 224 -17.45 29.13 1.73
C SER A 224 -17.62 29.92 3.04
N PRO A 225 -18.87 30.18 3.48
CA PRO A 225 -19.16 31.01 4.65
C PRO A 225 -18.48 30.51 5.93
N GLY A 226 -17.74 31.39 6.59
CA GLY A 226 -17.05 31.09 7.85
C GLY A 226 -15.71 30.35 7.70
N MET A 227 -15.29 30.04 6.47
CA MET A 227 -14.01 29.39 6.19
C MET A 227 -13.03 30.38 5.54
N VAL A 228 -11.74 30.22 5.82
CA VAL A 228 -10.67 31.03 5.20
C VAL A 228 -10.34 30.43 3.84
N LYS A 229 -10.50 31.22 2.78
CA LYS A 229 -10.19 30.81 1.41
C LYS A 229 -8.73 31.04 1.10
N THR A 230 -8.25 30.36 0.08
CA THR A 230 -6.86 30.47 -0.37
C THR A 230 -6.79 30.79 -1.85
N CYS A 231 -5.73 31.50 -2.24
CA CYS A 231 -5.35 31.65 -3.62
C CYS A 231 -4.19 30.73 -3.94
N GLN A 232 -4.30 30.05 -5.07
CA GLN A 232 -3.25 29.22 -5.62
C GLN A 232 -2.85 29.73 -7.01
N CYS A 233 -1.62 29.45 -7.39
CA CYS A 233 -1.02 29.79 -8.67
C CYS A 233 -0.76 28.54 -9.48
N ARG A 234 -1.09 28.54 -10.77
CA ARG A 234 -0.70 27.43 -11.64
C ARG A 234 0.80 27.54 -11.89
N LEU A 235 1.54 26.44 -11.78
CA LEU A 235 2.95 26.44 -12.20
C LEU A 235 3.02 26.59 -13.73
N ASP A 236 3.84 27.52 -14.20
CA ASP A 236 4.16 27.67 -15.63
C ASP A 236 4.93 26.41 -16.09
N PRO A 237 4.50 25.68 -17.15
CA PRO A 237 5.16 24.45 -17.61
C PRO A 237 6.62 24.63 -18.10
N ALA A 238 7.18 25.84 -18.05
CA ALA A 238 8.61 26.09 -18.25
C ALA A 238 9.40 25.73 -16.97
N GLY A 239 9.53 24.44 -16.68
CA GLY A 239 10.17 23.92 -15.47
C GLY A 239 11.65 24.28 -15.36
N LYS A 240 11.99 24.90 -14.22
CA LYS A 240 13.36 24.97 -13.71
C LYS A 240 13.70 23.63 -13.04
N CYS A 241 14.96 23.22 -13.16
CA CYS A 241 15.53 22.08 -12.45
C CYS A 241 15.52 22.32 -10.92
N PRO A 242 15.60 21.27 -10.10
CA PRO A 242 15.60 21.39 -8.63
C PRO A 242 16.72 22.28 -8.06
N ASP A 243 17.77 22.53 -8.83
CA ASP A 243 18.89 23.43 -8.52
C ASP A 243 18.68 24.88 -8.99
N GLY A 244 17.50 25.21 -9.53
CA GLY A 244 17.15 26.53 -10.04
C GLY A 244 17.61 26.81 -11.47
N GLN A 245 18.35 25.91 -12.12
CA GLN A 245 18.78 26.06 -13.51
C GLN A 245 17.59 25.86 -14.48
N PRO A 246 17.57 26.52 -15.65
CA PRO A 246 16.57 26.24 -16.67
C PRO A 246 16.75 24.83 -17.25
N SER A 247 15.67 24.04 -17.39
CA SER A 247 15.75 22.71 -17.99
C SER A 247 16.12 22.79 -19.48
N ASN A 248 17.06 21.95 -19.92
CA ASN A 248 17.48 21.91 -21.31
C ASN A 248 16.56 21.00 -22.14
N ALA A 249 15.63 21.61 -22.89
CA ALA A 249 14.67 20.91 -23.73
C ALA A 249 15.30 19.97 -24.79
N ASN A 250 16.56 20.19 -25.17
CA ASN A 250 17.27 19.33 -26.13
C ASN A 250 17.68 17.97 -25.53
N LEU A 251 17.67 17.85 -24.21
CA LEU A 251 17.96 16.59 -23.51
C LEU A 251 16.69 15.78 -23.21
N CYS A 252 15.51 16.31 -23.60
CA CYS A 252 14.24 15.63 -23.42
C CYS A 252 13.94 14.65 -24.55
N PRO A 253 13.66 13.37 -24.26
CA PRO A 253 13.22 12.42 -25.27
C PRO A 253 11.77 12.73 -25.67
N GLY A 254 11.60 13.46 -26.76
CA GLY A 254 10.29 13.91 -27.27
C GLY A 254 10.30 15.42 -27.48
N ARG A 255 10.39 15.87 -28.73
CA ARG A 255 10.45 17.29 -29.09
C ARG A 255 9.09 17.96 -28.79
N GLY A 256 8.92 18.53 -27.60
CA GLY A 256 7.83 19.50 -27.37
C GLY A 256 7.22 19.56 -25.98
N GLU A 257 7.45 18.58 -25.11
CA GLU A 257 6.87 18.60 -23.77
C GLU A 257 7.90 19.07 -22.73
N SER A 258 7.86 20.37 -22.44
CA SER A 258 8.48 20.96 -21.26
C SER A 258 7.50 20.89 -20.08
N PRO A 259 7.94 20.50 -18.86
CA PRO A 259 9.31 20.19 -18.45
C PRO A 259 9.60 18.69 -18.25
N CYS A 260 10.76 18.22 -18.72
CA CYS A 260 11.27 16.87 -18.46
C CYS A 260 12.54 16.90 -17.57
N ARG A 261 12.70 15.91 -16.68
CA ARG A 261 13.83 15.82 -15.75
C ARG A 261 15.17 15.48 -16.42
N ALA A 262 15.14 14.91 -17.62
CA ALA A 262 16.34 14.67 -18.43
C ALA A 262 17.01 15.98 -18.89
N GLY A 263 16.30 17.12 -18.83
CA GLY A 263 16.84 18.46 -19.02
C GLY A 263 17.76 18.97 -17.90
N CYS A 264 17.92 18.22 -16.80
CA CYS A 264 18.64 18.64 -15.60
C CYS A 264 19.95 17.86 -15.39
N ALA A 265 21.01 18.54 -14.92
CA ALA A 265 22.31 17.91 -14.68
C ALA A 265 22.26 16.93 -13.47
N PRO A 266 22.89 15.74 -13.56
CA PRO A 266 22.80 14.72 -12.52
C PRO A 266 23.54 15.12 -11.22
N TYR A 267 22.90 14.84 -10.08
CA TYR A 267 23.41 15.09 -8.73
C TYR A 267 24.58 14.14 -8.41
N ARG A 268 25.71 14.66 -7.92
CA ARG A 268 26.85 13.86 -7.44
C ARG A 268 26.50 13.20 -6.10
N ARG A 269 26.53 11.86 -6.02
CA ARG A 269 26.47 11.11 -4.75
C ARG A 269 27.76 10.39 -4.39
N LEU A 270 27.96 10.28 -3.08
CA LEU A 270 29.11 9.74 -2.35
C LEU A 270 29.40 8.26 -2.64
N GLN A 271 30.69 7.92 -2.72
CA GLN A 271 31.20 6.57 -2.91
C GLN A 271 31.08 5.71 -1.64
N VAL A 272 30.56 4.50 -1.77
CA VAL A 272 30.63 3.42 -0.75
C VAL A 272 31.40 2.22 -1.34
N ARG A 273 32.27 1.63 -0.50
CA ARG A 273 33.28 0.61 -0.86
C ARG A 273 32.73 -0.83 -0.89
N ASN A 274 33.14 -1.52 -1.96
CA ASN A 274 33.24 -2.94 -2.33
C ASN A 274 32.91 -4.10 -1.35
N SER A 275 32.14 -5.07 -1.86
CA SER A 275 32.41 -6.52 -1.79
C SER A 275 31.87 -7.26 -3.05
N LEU A 276 32.33 -8.51 -3.27
CA LEU A 276 32.42 -9.26 -4.54
C LEU A 276 31.41 -10.43 -4.58
N THR A 277 30.62 -10.76 -5.61
CA THR A 277 30.53 -10.40 -7.04
C THR A 277 30.37 -8.92 -7.28
N THR A 278 31.48 -8.32 -7.69
CA THR A 278 31.75 -6.91 -7.46
C THR A 278 30.60 -6.05 -7.95
N ARG A 279 30.05 -5.24 -7.05
CA ARG A 279 29.47 -3.91 -7.32
C ARG A 279 30.11 -3.17 -8.52
N ALA A 280 31.34 -3.50 -8.89
CA ALA A 280 32.03 -3.03 -10.09
C ALA A 280 31.60 -3.64 -11.44
N LYS A 281 30.67 -4.62 -11.52
CA LYS A 281 30.12 -5.11 -12.81
C LYS A 281 28.71 -4.60 -13.07
N LEU A 282 27.82 -4.77 -12.09
CA LEU A 282 26.48 -4.19 -12.11
C LEU A 282 26.57 -2.73 -11.66
N CYS A 283 25.91 -1.84 -12.38
CA CYS A 283 25.92 -0.40 -12.15
C CYS A 283 27.33 0.20 -12.18
N SER A 284 28.19 -0.41 -13.00
CA SER A 284 29.60 -0.04 -13.15
C SER A 284 29.83 1.21 -14.01
N LYS A 285 28.75 1.74 -14.59
CA LYS A 285 28.74 2.89 -15.49
C LYS A 285 27.81 3.96 -14.92
N TRP A 286 27.97 5.20 -15.37
CA TRP A 286 27.08 6.35 -15.07
C TRP A 286 25.66 6.19 -15.64
N VAL A 287 25.20 4.96 -15.82
CA VAL A 287 23.84 4.63 -16.26
C VAL A 287 22.96 4.47 -15.02
N PRO A 288 21.72 4.99 -15.04
CA PRO A 288 20.81 4.85 -13.90
C PRO A 288 20.31 3.42 -13.71
N ASN A 289 20.42 2.59 -14.76
CA ASN A 289 19.81 1.28 -14.85
C ASN A 289 20.74 0.27 -15.53
N ASP A 290 20.77 -0.97 -15.03
CA ASP A 290 21.58 -2.06 -15.59
C ASP A 290 20.72 -3.27 -15.95
N LEU A 291 20.95 -3.85 -17.14
CA LEU A 291 20.15 -4.97 -17.64
C LEU A 291 20.39 -6.24 -16.80
N LEU A 292 19.34 -6.74 -16.17
CA LEU A 292 19.35 -7.94 -15.34
C LEU A 292 18.90 -9.20 -16.09
N TRP A 293 17.89 -9.06 -16.94
CA TRP A 293 17.34 -10.17 -17.71
C TRP A 293 16.77 -9.67 -19.05
N SER A 294 16.87 -10.52 -20.07
CA SER A 294 16.26 -10.30 -21.37
C SER A 294 16.03 -11.63 -22.06
N CYS A 295 15.27 -11.61 -23.16
CA CYS A 295 15.13 -12.75 -24.05
C CYS A 295 16.44 -13.17 -24.74
N ASP A 296 17.47 -12.32 -24.78
CA ASP A 296 18.80 -12.71 -25.26
C ASP A 296 19.56 -13.45 -24.13
N PRO A 297 19.84 -14.76 -24.27
CA PRO A 297 20.56 -15.54 -23.28
C PRO A 297 21.95 -15.01 -22.96
N LYS A 298 22.56 -14.22 -23.86
CA LYS A 298 23.91 -13.67 -23.71
C LYS A 298 23.95 -12.37 -22.90
N LEU A 299 22.81 -11.67 -22.81
CA LEU A 299 22.73 -10.36 -22.16
C LEU A 299 22.22 -10.44 -20.72
N GLY A 300 21.37 -11.41 -20.41
CA GLY A 300 20.79 -11.57 -19.08
C GLY A 300 21.70 -12.31 -18.10
N LEU A 301 21.60 -11.99 -16.81
CA LEU A 301 22.18 -12.81 -15.75
C LEU A 301 21.43 -14.15 -15.67
N ARG A 302 22.18 -15.23 -15.46
CA ARG A 302 21.66 -16.60 -15.31
C ARG A 302 22.29 -17.26 -14.09
N PRO A 303 21.59 -18.21 -13.44
CA PRO A 303 22.23 -19.09 -12.48
C PRO A 303 23.44 -19.79 -13.09
N ARG A 304 24.47 -20.04 -12.27
CA ARG A 304 25.60 -20.88 -12.68
C ARG A 304 25.08 -22.27 -13.05
N LYS A 305 25.69 -22.89 -14.06
CA LYS A 305 25.35 -24.24 -14.50
C LYS A 305 25.40 -25.21 -13.30
N GLY A 306 24.27 -25.88 -13.03
CA GLY A 306 24.15 -26.83 -11.91
C GLY A 306 23.70 -26.20 -10.58
N HIS A 307 23.47 -24.89 -10.52
CA HIS A 307 22.85 -24.25 -9.36
C HIS A 307 21.41 -24.75 -9.16
N LYS A 308 20.91 -24.78 -7.91
CA LYS A 308 19.55 -25.24 -7.58
C LYS A 308 18.45 -24.51 -8.35
N ASP A 309 18.67 -23.24 -8.70
CA ASP A 309 17.72 -22.41 -9.44
C ASP A 309 17.76 -22.60 -10.96
N SER A 310 18.65 -23.46 -11.49
CA SER A 310 18.74 -23.70 -12.94
C SER A 310 17.43 -24.24 -13.52
N LEU A 311 16.70 -25.04 -12.74
CA LEU A 311 15.39 -25.56 -13.12
C LEU A 311 14.35 -24.45 -13.27
N ALA A 312 14.27 -23.54 -12.30
CA ALA A 312 13.37 -22.39 -12.36
C ALA A 312 13.70 -21.48 -13.56
N GLN A 313 14.99 -21.28 -13.83
CA GLN A 313 15.46 -20.56 -15.01
C GLN A 313 15.03 -21.23 -16.32
N GLU A 314 15.18 -22.55 -16.44
CA GLU A 314 14.74 -23.29 -17.63
C GLU A 314 13.22 -23.19 -17.83
N ILE A 315 12.43 -23.33 -16.75
CA ILE A 315 10.98 -23.19 -16.81
C ILE A 315 10.59 -21.78 -17.24
N LEU A 316 11.22 -20.73 -16.71
CA LEU A 316 11.00 -19.36 -17.15
C LEU A 316 11.26 -19.21 -18.65
N GLU A 317 12.41 -19.69 -19.14
CA GLU A 317 12.77 -19.61 -20.56
C GLU A 317 11.78 -20.32 -21.48
N ILE A 318 11.29 -21.49 -21.07
CA ILE A 318 10.25 -22.23 -21.79
C ILE A 318 8.92 -21.47 -21.76
N SER A 319 8.59 -20.86 -20.61
CA SER A 319 7.33 -20.13 -20.39
C SER A 319 7.27 -18.85 -21.21
N THR A 320 8.39 -18.14 -21.36
CA THR A 320 8.47 -16.88 -22.11
C THR A 320 8.93 -17.05 -23.56
N SER A 321 9.23 -18.29 -24.01
CA SER A 321 9.88 -18.53 -25.30
C SER A 321 9.16 -17.88 -26.47
N ARG A 322 7.82 -17.92 -26.48
CA ARG A 322 7.00 -17.35 -27.55
C ARG A 322 6.97 -15.84 -27.56
N THR A 323 6.89 -15.24 -26.38
CA THR A 323 6.98 -13.80 -26.24
C THR A 323 8.36 -13.32 -26.67
N CYS A 324 9.41 -14.11 -26.40
CA CYS A 324 10.77 -13.86 -26.84
C CYS A 324 11.02 -14.09 -28.35
N GLU A 325 10.25 -14.96 -29.00
CA GLU A 325 10.29 -15.15 -30.46
C GLU A 325 9.74 -13.92 -31.21
N ASP A 326 8.81 -13.19 -30.60
CA ASP A 326 8.28 -11.94 -31.13
C ASP A 326 9.21 -10.77 -30.78
N ARG A 327 9.91 -10.21 -31.78
CA ARG A 327 10.87 -9.12 -31.58
C ARG A 327 10.27 -7.87 -30.92
N ALA A 328 8.98 -7.59 -31.14
CA ALA A 328 8.32 -6.44 -30.51
C ALA A 328 8.12 -6.70 -29.01
N LEU A 329 7.59 -7.88 -28.67
CA LEU A 329 7.27 -8.26 -27.29
C LEU A 329 8.51 -8.66 -26.47
N ALA A 330 9.57 -9.18 -27.11
CA ALA A 330 10.80 -9.59 -26.44
C ALA A 330 11.45 -8.45 -25.64
N ARG A 331 11.34 -7.21 -26.16
CA ARG A 331 11.86 -6.00 -25.48
C ARG A 331 11.04 -5.60 -24.28
N GLU A 332 9.75 -5.92 -24.27
CA GLU A 332 8.88 -5.69 -23.11
C GLU A 332 9.16 -6.69 -21.97
N LEU A 333 9.99 -7.71 -22.21
CA LEU A 333 10.46 -8.60 -21.17
C LEU A 333 11.85 -8.20 -20.64
N GLU A 334 12.47 -7.13 -21.15
CA GLU A 334 13.72 -6.62 -20.59
C GLU A 334 13.51 -6.08 -19.17
N VAL A 335 14.32 -6.56 -18.22
CA VAL A 335 14.31 -6.14 -16.82
C VAL A 335 15.62 -5.46 -16.50
N PHE A 336 15.52 -4.26 -15.94
CA PHE A 336 16.65 -3.46 -15.52
C PHE A 336 16.64 -3.30 -14.00
N LEU A 337 17.80 -3.34 -13.36
CA LEU A 337 17.98 -2.96 -11.97
C LEU A 337 18.11 -1.45 -11.89
N GLU A 338 17.34 -0.81 -11.00
CA GLU A 338 17.60 0.57 -10.60
C GLU A 338 18.87 0.61 -9.75
N CYS A 339 19.90 1.28 -10.24
CA CYS A 339 21.25 1.17 -9.68
C CYS A 339 21.39 1.75 -8.27
N ASP A 340 20.50 2.66 -7.89
CA ASP A 340 20.39 3.17 -6.52
C ASP A 340 19.97 2.09 -5.50
N PHE A 341 19.40 0.98 -5.97
CA PHE A 341 18.92 -0.15 -5.15
C PHE A 341 19.83 -1.39 -5.26
N LEU A 342 21.03 -1.25 -5.83
CA LEU A 342 21.97 -2.35 -6.01
C LEU A 342 22.30 -3.05 -4.69
N ASP A 343 22.53 -2.30 -3.61
CA ASP A 343 22.89 -2.88 -2.31
C ASP A 343 21.75 -3.73 -1.73
N ASN A 344 20.50 -3.29 -1.91
CA ASN A 344 19.32 -4.08 -1.53
C ASN A 344 19.17 -5.33 -2.41
N TYR A 345 19.39 -5.21 -3.73
CA TYR A 345 19.38 -6.38 -4.62
C TYR A 345 20.43 -7.43 -4.26
N LEU A 346 21.66 -7.00 -3.96
CA LEU A 346 22.76 -7.90 -3.59
C LEU A 346 22.57 -8.58 -2.24
N LYS A 347 21.76 -8.00 -1.33
CA LYS A 347 21.37 -8.64 -0.07
C LYS A 347 20.49 -9.88 -0.28
N TRP A 348 19.64 -9.86 -1.30
CA TRP A 348 18.60 -10.87 -1.54
C TRP A 348 18.88 -11.82 -2.70
N SER A 349 19.92 -11.54 -3.48
CA SER A 349 20.43 -12.42 -4.54
C SER A 349 21.76 -13.05 -4.12
N SER A 350 22.25 -14.00 -4.91
CA SER A 350 23.55 -14.60 -4.67
C SER A 350 24.51 -14.33 -5.84
N PRO A 351 25.83 -14.41 -5.61
CA PRO A 351 26.83 -14.38 -6.69
C PRO A 351 26.63 -15.46 -7.77
N ASP A 352 25.92 -16.54 -7.42
CA ASP A 352 25.76 -17.73 -8.24
C ASP A 352 24.39 -17.80 -8.92
N SER A 353 23.43 -16.97 -8.48
CA SER A 353 22.07 -16.94 -9.00
C SER A 353 21.41 -15.59 -8.79
N PRO A 354 20.79 -15.01 -9.85
CA PRO A 354 20.03 -13.77 -9.73
C PRO A 354 18.62 -13.99 -9.17
N TRP A 355 18.23 -15.22 -8.87
CA TRP A 355 16.91 -15.55 -8.34
C TRP A 355 16.81 -15.21 -6.86
N ILE A 356 15.64 -14.72 -6.47
CA ILE A 356 15.29 -14.42 -5.08
C ILE A 356 14.42 -15.58 -4.57
N GLU A 357 14.67 -16.05 -3.35
CA GLU A 357 13.95 -17.20 -2.81
C GLU A 357 12.47 -16.91 -2.54
N GLU A 358 12.21 -15.84 -1.79
CA GLU A 358 10.87 -15.39 -1.43
C GLU A 358 10.78 -13.88 -1.54
N ALA A 359 9.72 -13.36 -2.14
CA ALA A 359 9.49 -11.92 -2.19
C ALA A 359 8.02 -11.55 -2.36
N TYR A 360 7.64 -10.42 -1.79
CA TYR A 360 6.48 -9.69 -2.26
C TYR A 360 6.80 -9.03 -3.60
N VAL A 361 5.81 -8.87 -4.46
CA VAL A 361 5.99 -8.27 -5.77
C VAL A 361 4.88 -7.28 -6.02
N THR A 362 5.25 -6.07 -6.39
CA THR A 362 4.30 -5.04 -6.82
C THR A 362 4.75 -4.43 -8.14
N TYR A 363 3.88 -3.59 -8.70
CA TYR A 363 4.18 -2.81 -9.88
C TYR A 363 3.64 -1.40 -9.74
N VAL A 364 4.33 -0.43 -10.32
CA VAL A 364 3.93 0.97 -10.26
C VAL A 364 4.27 1.68 -11.57
N GLY A 365 3.54 2.75 -11.84
CA GLY A 365 3.81 3.67 -12.93
C GLY A 365 3.04 4.97 -12.72
N GLY A 366 3.32 5.95 -13.55
CA GLY A 366 2.74 7.28 -13.50
C GLY A 366 3.76 8.36 -13.11
N PRO A 367 3.31 9.62 -13.01
CA PRO A 367 4.18 10.72 -12.65
C PRO A 367 4.65 10.61 -11.21
N LYS A 368 5.76 11.32 -10.92
CA LYS A 368 6.24 11.56 -9.55
C LYS A 368 5.12 12.20 -8.70
N ASP A 369 5.11 11.88 -7.41
CA ASP A 369 4.16 12.36 -6.41
C ASP A 369 2.70 11.97 -6.70
N SER A 370 2.48 11.03 -7.63
CA SER A 370 1.16 10.52 -7.96
C SER A 370 0.55 9.76 -6.79
N ARG A 371 -0.78 9.59 -6.82
CA ARG A 371 -1.49 8.75 -5.85
C ARG A 371 -0.92 7.33 -5.75
N PHE A 372 -0.40 6.78 -6.87
CA PHE A 372 0.17 5.44 -6.92
C PHE A 372 1.55 5.38 -6.26
N GLU A 373 2.35 6.46 -6.34
CA GLU A 373 3.61 6.56 -5.59
C GLU A 373 3.34 6.55 -4.08
N LYS A 374 2.35 7.32 -3.62
CA LYS A 374 1.95 7.39 -2.21
C LYS A 374 1.42 6.06 -1.69
N GLN A 375 0.52 5.42 -2.45
CA GLN A 375 0.01 4.08 -2.17
C GLN A 375 1.16 3.06 -2.11
N GLY A 376 2.01 3.00 -3.15
CA GLY A 376 3.16 2.12 -3.21
C GLY A 376 4.14 2.32 -2.05
N SER A 377 4.35 3.57 -1.62
CA SER A 377 5.21 3.88 -0.47
C SER A 377 4.67 3.31 0.83
N ASN A 378 3.36 3.42 1.08
CA ASN A 378 2.72 2.82 2.27
C ASN A 378 2.73 1.29 2.20
N MET A 379 2.45 0.70 1.03
CA MET A 379 2.54 -0.75 0.83
C MET A 379 3.97 -1.25 1.13
N ILE A 380 4.98 -0.60 0.55
CA ILE A 380 6.40 -0.94 0.76
C ILE A 380 6.77 -0.84 2.25
N ARG A 381 6.35 0.23 2.92
CA ARG A 381 6.57 0.40 4.36
C ARG A 381 5.90 -0.70 5.18
N SER A 382 4.69 -1.12 4.81
CA SER A 382 4.03 -2.26 5.47
C SER A 382 4.85 -3.54 5.35
N VAL A 383 5.49 -3.78 4.20
CA VAL A 383 6.39 -4.93 4.03
C VAL A 383 7.65 -4.79 4.87
N ASP A 384 8.31 -3.63 4.83
CA ASP A 384 9.52 -3.38 5.61
C ASP A 384 9.27 -3.53 7.12
N MET A 385 8.09 -3.11 7.60
CA MET A 385 7.68 -3.25 9.00
C MET A 385 7.37 -4.69 9.38
N PHE A 386 6.53 -5.39 8.60
CA PHE A 386 5.88 -6.63 9.06
C PHE A 386 6.43 -7.90 8.44
N SER A 387 7.37 -7.81 7.50
CA SER A 387 7.96 -8.96 6.84
C SER A 387 9.47 -9.02 7.02
N THR A 388 9.97 -10.25 7.04
CA THR A 388 11.40 -10.54 6.92
C THR A 388 11.84 -10.74 5.47
N ARG A 389 10.94 -10.60 4.50
CA ARG A 389 11.16 -10.84 3.07
C ARG A 389 11.21 -9.53 2.29
N PRO A 390 11.90 -9.48 1.15
CA PRO A 390 11.93 -8.29 0.32
C PRO A 390 10.60 -8.05 -0.39
N VAL A 391 10.36 -6.79 -0.75
CA VAL A 391 9.43 -6.41 -1.82
C VAL A 391 10.22 -6.03 -3.07
N VAL A 392 9.84 -6.62 -4.20
CA VAL A 392 10.32 -6.23 -5.53
C VAL A 392 9.29 -5.32 -6.18
N VAL A 393 9.67 -4.07 -6.41
CA VAL A 393 8.84 -3.05 -7.07
C VAL A 393 9.25 -2.96 -8.52
N VAL A 394 8.31 -3.19 -9.44
CA VAL A 394 8.58 -3.10 -10.88
C VAL A 394 7.95 -1.84 -11.48
N ILE A 395 8.78 -0.96 -12.02
CA ILE A 395 8.37 0.30 -12.62
C ILE A 395 8.18 0.13 -14.13
N PHE A 396 7.01 0.54 -14.66
CA PHE A 396 6.60 0.29 -16.05
C PHE A 396 6.57 1.55 -16.95
N ASP A 397 7.38 2.54 -16.65
CA ASP A 397 7.57 3.73 -17.49
C ASP A 397 8.98 4.29 -17.33
N ASP A 398 9.27 5.42 -17.97
CA ASP A 398 10.51 6.18 -17.87
C ASP A 398 10.38 7.46 -17.03
N ILE A 399 9.16 7.83 -16.62
CA ILE A 399 8.86 9.07 -15.89
C ILE A 399 8.79 8.89 -14.38
N PHE A 400 8.42 7.71 -13.90
CA PHE A 400 8.33 7.39 -12.49
C PHE A 400 9.73 7.31 -11.90
N VAL A 401 9.97 8.11 -10.88
CA VAL A 401 11.23 8.13 -10.15
C VAL A 401 10.96 7.66 -8.73
N PRO A 402 11.56 6.53 -8.30
CA PRO A 402 11.44 6.07 -6.92
C PRO A 402 11.75 7.19 -5.93
N PRO A 403 10.92 7.38 -4.89
CA PRO A 403 11.27 8.24 -3.77
C PRO A 403 12.63 7.85 -3.17
N LEU A 404 13.44 8.86 -2.83
CA LEU A 404 14.73 8.61 -2.19
C LEU A 404 14.58 7.89 -0.85
N SER A 405 13.44 8.06 -0.17
CA SER A 405 13.10 7.38 1.08
C SER A 405 13.09 5.86 0.92
N TRP A 406 12.71 5.32 -0.24
CA TRP A 406 12.71 3.89 -0.49
C TRP A 406 14.11 3.26 -0.41
N GLN A 407 15.16 4.03 -0.74
CA GLN A 407 16.54 3.53 -0.68
C GLN A 407 17.00 3.26 0.77
N SER A 408 16.36 3.91 1.74
CA SER A 408 16.64 3.67 3.16
C SER A 408 15.97 2.41 3.71
N LEU A 409 15.04 1.81 2.95
CA LEU A 409 14.30 0.62 3.36
C LEU A 409 15.07 -0.63 2.89
N PRO A 410 15.65 -1.42 3.81
CA PRO A 410 16.59 -2.49 3.48
C PRO A 410 15.96 -3.71 2.78
N ASN A 411 14.64 -3.76 2.70
CA ASN A 411 13.88 -4.85 2.09
C ASN A 411 13.31 -4.48 0.70
N VAL A 412 13.70 -3.33 0.14
CA VAL A 412 13.13 -2.85 -1.14
C VAL A 412 14.09 -3.06 -2.29
N ILE A 413 13.65 -3.82 -3.29
CA ILE A 413 14.36 -4.00 -4.55
C ILE A 413 13.54 -3.31 -5.63
N VAL A 414 14.18 -2.51 -6.48
CA VAL A 414 13.48 -1.80 -7.55
C VAL A 414 14.01 -2.23 -8.90
N PHE A 415 13.10 -2.72 -9.74
CA PHE A 415 13.34 -3.01 -11.13
C PHE A 415 12.60 -2.02 -12.02
N ARG A 416 13.12 -1.83 -13.23
CA ARG A 416 12.44 -1.11 -14.30
C ARG A 416 12.21 -2.03 -15.49
N MET A 417 11.06 -1.88 -16.12
CA MET A 417 10.70 -2.52 -17.38
C MET A 417 10.16 -1.46 -18.33
N ARG A 418 10.17 -1.75 -19.63
CA ARG A 418 9.58 -0.86 -20.62
C ARG A 418 8.05 -0.74 -20.44
N PRO A 419 7.42 0.36 -20.88
CA PRO A 419 5.98 0.42 -21.03
C PRO A 419 5.44 -0.76 -21.84
N ILE A 420 4.23 -1.20 -21.51
CA ILE A 420 3.53 -2.24 -22.28
C ILE A 420 3.14 -1.66 -23.64
N SER A 421 3.11 -2.49 -24.69
CA SER A 421 2.61 -2.06 -26.00
C SER A 421 1.21 -1.44 -25.91
N GLY A 422 0.96 -0.41 -26.74
CA GLY A 422 -0.35 0.24 -26.83
C GLY A 422 -1.48 -0.75 -27.15
N GLY A 423 -2.68 -0.49 -26.59
CA GLY A 423 -3.85 -1.38 -26.73
C GLY A 423 -3.94 -2.49 -25.68
N VAL A 424 -2.98 -2.55 -24.74
CA VAL A 424 -3.04 -3.42 -23.55
C VAL A 424 -3.26 -2.56 -22.31
N SER A 425 -4.17 -2.98 -21.42
CA SER A 425 -4.39 -2.30 -20.14
C SER A 425 -3.12 -2.32 -19.29
N PHE A 426 -2.86 -1.23 -18.55
CA PHE A 426 -1.74 -1.13 -17.62
C PHE A 426 -1.76 -2.27 -16.59
N ASN A 427 -2.93 -2.79 -16.21
CA ASN A 427 -3.07 -3.88 -15.24
C ASN A 427 -2.35 -5.17 -15.66
N PHE A 428 -2.15 -5.40 -16.96
CA PHE A 428 -1.37 -6.57 -17.44
C PHE A 428 0.13 -6.47 -17.15
N ASN A 429 0.63 -5.30 -16.74
CA ASN A 429 1.97 -5.19 -16.16
C ASN A 429 2.12 -6.01 -14.89
N LYS A 430 1.03 -6.33 -14.18
CA LYS A 430 1.02 -7.29 -13.08
C LYS A 430 1.59 -8.64 -13.51
N ILE A 431 1.11 -9.19 -14.62
CA ILE A 431 1.59 -10.49 -15.16
C ILE A 431 3.02 -10.39 -15.67
N ARG A 432 3.38 -9.26 -16.32
CA ARG A 432 4.77 -9.01 -16.72
C ARG A 432 5.70 -8.98 -15.51
N ALA A 433 5.33 -8.29 -14.44
CA ALA A 433 6.10 -8.25 -13.20
C ALA A 433 6.29 -9.66 -12.64
N MET A 434 5.22 -10.46 -12.52
CA MET A 434 5.30 -11.83 -11.99
C MET A 434 6.28 -12.73 -12.76
N LEU A 435 6.34 -12.61 -14.08
CA LEU A 435 7.28 -13.36 -14.93
C LEU A 435 8.71 -12.84 -14.79
N ALA A 436 8.87 -11.53 -14.61
CA ALA A 436 10.13 -10.84 -14.82
C ALA A 436 11.00 -10.75 -13.56
N VAL A 437 10.40 -10.80 -12.36
CA VAL A 437 11.13 -10.60 -11.09
C VAL A 437 12.06 -11.75 -10.69
N ARG A 438 11.97 -12.93 -11.33
CA ARG A 438 12.78 -14.13 -11.03
C ARG A 438 12.78 -14.49 -9.53
N VAL A 439 11.59 -14.67 -8.98
CA VAL A 439 11.37 -15.09 -7.59
C VAL A 439 10.87 -16.53 -7.59
N LEU A 440 11.40 -17.39 -6.70
CA LEU A 440 10.99 -18.80 -6.63
C LEU A 440 9.59 -18.96 -6.03
N VAL A 441 9.25 -18.16 -5.02
CA VAL A 441 7.95 -18.13 -4.35
C VAL A 441 7.55 -16.68 -4.09
N ALA A 442 6.41 -16.25 -4.58
CA ALA A 442 6.04 -14.85 -4.55
C ALA A 442 4.57 -14.63 -4.19
N ILE A 443 4.33 -13.44 -3.64
CA ILE A 443 3.02 -12.91 -3.28
C ILE A 443 2.87 -11.58 -4.01
N GLN A 444 1.87 -11.45 -4.87
CA GLN A 444 1.60 -10.22 -5.60
C GLN A 444 0.81 -9.31 -4.68
N LEU A 445 1.23 -8.04 -4.65
CA LEU A 445 0.52 -6.97 -3.97
C LEU A 445 0.23 -5.84 -4.96
N ASP A 446 -1.02 -5.39 -5.00
CA ASP A 446 -1.37 -4.10 -5.60
C ASP A 446 -0.84 -2.95 -4.74
N THR A 447 -0.60 -1.79 -5.34
CA THR A 447 0.00 -0.65 -4.62
C THR A 447 -0.90 -0.12 -3.51
N ASP A 448 -2.21 -0.33 -3.60
CA ASP A 448 -3.21 0.03 -2.59
C ASP A 448 -3.54 -1.13 -1.64
N GLN A 449 -2.55 -2.01 -1.41
CA GLN A 449 -2.61 -3.04 -0.38
C GLN A 449 -1.64 -2.79 0.76
N LEU A 450 -2.00 -3.27 1.95
CA LEU A 450 -1.10 -3.36 3.09
C LEU A 450 -1.01 -4.81 3.55
N ILE A 451 0.18 -5.20 4.03
CA ILE A 451 0.35 -6.44 4.77
C ILE A 451 0.48 -6.19 6.26
N PHE A 452 0.26 -7.25 7.05
CA PHE A 452 0.43 -7.22 8.50
C PHE A 452 1.20 -8.45 9.00
N THR A 453 1.52 -8.46 10.28
CA THR A 453 2.26 -9.55 10.94
C THR A 453 1.63 -10.91 10.65
N GLY A 454 2.47 -11.90 10.32
CA GLY A 454 2.04 -13.26 10.01
C GLY A 454 1.85 -13.55 8.52
N MET A 455 1.82 -12.53 7.66
CA MET A 455 1.68 -12.70 6.21
C MET A 455 2.80 -13.56 5.59
N ASP A 456 4.00 -13.59 6.19
CA ASP A 456 5.12 -14.43 5.73
C ASP A 456 4.76 -15.94 5.72
N GLN A 457 3.80 -16.40 6.52
CA GLN A 457 3.37 -17.82 6.53
C GLN A 457 2.73 -18.23 5.20
N VAL A 458 2.23 -17.27 4.42
CA VAL A 458 1.66 -17.53 3.10
C VAL A 458 2.72 -18.08 2.14
N PHE A 459 4.00 -17.71 2.26
CA PHE A 459 5.05 -18.26 1.40
C PHE A 459 5.18 -19.78 1.55
N GLU A 460 5.16 -20.30 2.78
CA GLU A 460 5.20 -21.74 3.04
C GLU A 460 3.94 -22.45 2.53
N GLY A 461 2.77 -21.83 2.72
CA GLY A 461 1.53 -22.29 2.09
C GLY A 461 1.65 -22.35 0.56
N THR A 462 2.17 -21.31 -0.08
CA THR A 462 2.38 -21.24 -1.52
C THR A 462 3.35 -22.33 -2.02
N LYS A 463 4.47 -22.58 -1.31
CA LYS A 463 5.39 -23.69 -1.63
C LYS A 463 4.71 -25.05 -1.59
N ARG A 464 3.93 -25.29 -0.53
CA ARG A 464 3.23 -26.56 -0.30
C ARG A 464 2.16 -26.80 -1.35
N GLU A 465 1.38 -25.76 -1.66
CA GLU A 465 0.18 -25.91 -2.48
C GLU A 465 0.44 -25.79 -3.99
N ILE A 466 1.51 -25.10 -4.41
CA ILE A 466 1.86 -24.84 -5.81
C ILE A 466 3.19 -25.51 -6.14
N HIS A 467 3.08 -26.71 -6.71
CA HIS A 467 4.19 -27.59 -7.03
C HIS A 467 4.02 -28.16 -8.45
N GLU A 468 4.90 -29.06 -8.87
CA GLU A 468 4.93 -29.58 -10.24
C GLU A 468 3.63 -30.29 -10.71
N HIS A 469 2.77 -30.73 -9.80
CA HIS A 469 1.47 -31.36 -10.11
C HIS A 469 0.28 -30.41 -9.87
N TYR A 470 0.53 -29.20 -9.40
CA TYR A 470 -0.45 -28.11 -9.32
C TYR A 470 0.21 -26.79 -9.78
N PRO A 471 0.49 -26.62 -11.08
CA PRO A 471 1.26 -25.49 -11.62
C PRO A 471 0.38 -24.25 -11.89
N TRP A 472 -0.56 -23.93 -10.99
CA TRP A 472 -1.43 -22.76 -11.11
C TRP A 472 -1.20 -21.80 -9.95
N PRO A 473 -1.25 -20.47 -10.18
CA PRO A 473 -1.25 -19.52 -9.07
C PRO A 473 -2.51 -19.73 -8.20
N ILE A 474 -2.38 -19.42 -6.91
CA ILE A 474 -3.52 -19.42 -5.99
C ILE A 474 -3.83 -17.97 -5.66
N LEU A 475 -5.05 -17.56 -6.01
CA LEU A 475 -5.53 -16.21 -5.79
C LEU A 475 -6.44 -16.18 -4.57
N PRO A 476 -6.51 -15.04 -3.86
CA PRO A 476 -7.39 -14.90 -2.74
C PRO A 476 -8.82 -14.55 -3.13
N VAL A 477 -9.76 -15.05 -2.35
CA VAL A 477 -11.19 -14.77 -2.50
C VAL A 477 -11.48 -13.27 -2.34
N HIS A 478 -12.32 -12.74 -3.23
CA HIS A 478 -12.83 -11.38 -3.11
C HIS A 478 -13.91 -11.32 -2.00
N TRP A 479 -13.66 -10.61 -0.90
CA TRP A 479 -14.60 -10.55 0.24
C TRP A 479 -16.00 -9.98 -0.11
N MET A 480 -16.07 -8.95 -0.97
CA MET A 480 -17.34 -8.38 -1.48
C MET A 480 -18.06 -9.23 -2.53
N SER A 481 -17.53 -10.39 -2.93
CA SER A 481 -18.21 -11.24 -3.92
C SER A 481 -19.36 -12.05 -3.32
N ARG A 482 -20.25 -11.38 -2.61
CA ARG A 482 -21.46 -12.00 -2.07
C ARG A 482 -22.39 -12.35 -3.22
N ASP A 483 -22.84 -13.59 -3.23
CA ASP A 483 -24.05 -13.97 -3.96
C ASP A 483 -25.25 -13.39 -3.18
N GLU A 484 -25.67 -12.14 -3.39
CA GLU A 484 -26.97 -11.70 -2.84
C GLU A 484 -28.14 -12.44 -3.51
N THR A 485 -27.90 -13.08 -4.66
CA THR A 485 -28.88 -13.90 -5.36
C THR A 485 -28.41 -15.36 -5.39
N PRO A 486 -29.02 -16.26 -4.61
CA PRO A 486 -28.75 -17.70 -4.68
C PRO A 486 -28.83 -18.19 -6.13
N GLY A 487 -27.75 -18.82 -6.62
CA GLY A 487 -27.67 -19.33 -7.99
C GLY A 487 -27.16 -18.34 -9.04
N ASN A 488 -26.88 -17.07 -8.71
CA ASN A 488 -26.29 -16.11 -9.64
C ASN A 488 -25.06 -15.42 -9.03
N PRO A 489 -23.88 -16.06 -9.09
CA PRO A 489 -22.76 -15.73 -8.23
C PRO A 489 -22.12 -14.36 -8.39
N TYR A 490 -22.40 -13.71 -9.49
CA TYR A 490 -21.71 -12.48 -9.87
C TYR A 490 -22.68 -11.41 -10.29
N ARG A 491 -23.93 -11.45 -9.79
CA ARG A 491 -24.89 -10.38 -10.04
C ARG A 491 -24.32 -9.01 -9.68
N HIS A 492 -23.52 -8.92 -8.61
CA HIS A 492 -22.86 -7.68 -8.19
C HIS A 492 -21.76 -7.20 -9.13
N TYR A 493 -21.02 -8.11 -9.75
CA TYR A 493 -20.01 -7.75 -10.76
C TYR A 493 -20.60 -7.65 -12.16
N ALA A 494 -21.83 -8.13 -12.36
CA ALA A 494 -22.49 -8.28 -13.65
C ALA A 494 -21.57 -8.91 -14.72
N PHE A 495 -20.62 -9.77 -14.30
CA PHE A 495 -19.63 -10.34 -15.20
C PHE A 495 -20.33 -11.32 -16.17
N LYS A 496 -20.43 -10.90 -17.43
CA LYS A 496 -21.07 -11.67 -18.53
C LYS A 496 -20.04 -12.24 -19.50
N GLY A 497 -18.76 -12.28 -19.11
CA GLY A 497 -17.66 -12.65 -20.00
C GLY A 497 -17.42 -14.16 -20.15
N TRP A 498 -18.09 -15.02 -19.38
CA TRP A 498 -17.81 -16.47 -19.41
C TRP A 498 -19.05 -17.31 -19.09
N ASP A 499 -19.45 -18.13 -20.05
CA ASP A 499 -20.60 -19.06 -19.92
C ASP A 499 -20.17 -20.48 -19.51
N GLY A 500 -18.86 -20.74 -19.38
CA GLY A 500 -18.34 -22.05 -19.00
C GLY A 500 -18.46 -22.33 -17.50
N PRO A 501 -18.20 -23.58 -17.07
CA PRO A 501 -18.20 -23.93 -15.66
C PRO A 501 -17.13 -23.15 -14.91
N GLN A 502 -17.42 -22.87 -13.64
CA GLN A 502 -16.53 -22.16 -12.72
C GLN A 502 -16.07 -23.16 -11.67
N SER A 503 -14.78 -23.46 -11.64
CA SER A 503 -14.21 -24.48 -10.73
C SER A 503 -13.89 -23.96 -9.33
N MET A 504 -13.98 -22.65 -9.12
CA MET A 504 -13.70 -21.97 -7.86
C MET A 504 -14.43 -20.61 -7.81
N ARG A 505 -14.51 -20.00 -6.62
CA ARG A 505 -15.08 -18.65 -6.42
C ARG A 505 -14.29 -17.58 -7.19
N TRP A 506 -14.93 -16.45 -7.47
CA TRP A 506 -14.24 -15.25 -7.92
C TRP A 506 -13.20 -14.77 -6.91
N VAL A 507 -12.01 -14.50 -7.43
CA VAL A 507 -10.83 -14.15 -6.66
C VAL A 507 -10.27 -12.81 -7.14
N HIS A 508 -9.66 -12.06 -6.23
CA HIS A 508 -8.91 -10.87 -6.60
C HIS A 508 -7.64 -11.25 -7.35
N ALA A 509 -7.21 -10.38 -8.27
CA ALA A 509 -5.94 -10.49 -8.97
C ALA A 509 -4.71 -10.24 -8.08
N HIS A 510 -4.64 -10.85 -6.89
CA HIS A 510 -3.50 -10.81 -5.97
C HIS A 510 -2.87 -12.20 -5.81
N PRO A 511 -2.41 -12.84 -6.90
CA PRO A 511 -1.96 -14.22 -6.87
C PRO A 511 -0.75 -14.40 -5.95
N THR A 512 -0.69 -15.59 -5.35
CA THR A 512 0.57 -16.19 -4.92
C THR A 512 0.99 -17.23 -5.93
N TRP A 513 2.29 -17.39 -6.15
CA TRP A 513 2.81 -18.37 -7.10
C TRP A 513 4.19 -18.88 -6.70
N THR A 514 4.51 -20.07 -7.18
CA THR A 514 5.90 -20.52 -7.29
C THR A 514 6.34 -20.47 -8.76
N PHE A 515 7.63 -20.68 -9.01
CA PHE A 515 8.15 -20.78 -10.39
C PHE A 515 7.44 -21.86 -11.23
N TRP A 516 6.76 -22.83 -10.60
CA TRP A 516 5.94 -23.84 -11.29
C TRP A 516 4.73 -23.24 -12.02
N ALA A 517 4.23 -22.07 -11.63
CA ALA A 517 3.11 -21.42 -12.29
C ALA A 517 3.52 -20.52 -13.47
N LEU A 518 4.83 -20.35 -13.73
CA LEU A 518 5.32 -19.50 -14.82
C LEU A 518 4.80 -19.92 -16.21
N PRO A 519 4.63 -21.22 -16.55
CA PRO A 519 4.06 -21.59 -17.85
C PRO A 519 2.63 -21.08 -18.05
N TRP A 520 1.82 -21.12 -16.99
CA TRP A 520 0.46 -20.59 -17.02
C TRP A 520 0.46 -19.06 -17.19
N LEU A 521 1.29 -18.36 -16.41
CA LEU A 521 1.44 -16.90 -16.49
C LEU A 521 1.96 -16.44 -17.87
N GLY A 522 2.90 -17.19 -18.45
CA GLY A 522 3.45 -16.93 -19.78
C GLY A 522 2.40 -17.08 -20.88
N ASP A 523 1.60 -18.15 -20.82
CA ASP A 523 0.48 -18.35 -21.75
C ASP A 523 -0.60 -17.28 -21.58
N LEU A 524 -0.91 -16.86 -20.34
CA LEU A 524 -1.89 -15.81 -20.04
C LEU A 524 -1.45 -14.46 -20.64
N LEU A 525 -0.19 -14.07 -20.43
CA LEU A 525 0.35 -12.84 -21.02
C LEU A 525 0.32 -12.90 -22.55
N GLN A 526 0.77 -14.02 -23.12
CA GLN A 526 0.80 -14.21 -24.57
C GLN A 526 -0.60 -14.15 -25.17
N GLU A 527 -1.60 -14.76 -24.54
CA GLU A 527 -3.00 -14.67 -24.94
C GLU A 527 -3.43 -13.21 -25.02
N ARG A 528 -3.19 -12.42 -23.97
CA ARG A 528 -3.58 -11.00 -23.95
C ARG A 528 -2.88 -10.19 -25.04
N MET A 529 -1.58 -10.41 -25.21
CA MET A 529 -0.76 -9.69 -26.19
C MET A 529 -1.20 -10.00 -27.62
N GLN A 530 -1.56 -11.25 -27.92
CA GLN A 530 -2.09 -11.61 -29.23
C GLN A 530 -3.49 -11.03 -29.44
N ALA A 531 -4.34 -11.07 -28.42
CA ALA A 531 -5.67 -10.49 -28.46
C ALA A 531 -5.62 -8.97 -28.77
N ALA A 532 -4.62 -8.26 -28.23
CA ALA A 532 -4.40 -6.83 -28.45
C ALA A 532 -4.13 -6.45 -29.91
N LYS A 533 -3.50 -7.36 -30.68
CA LYS A 533 -3.13 -7.10 -32.09
C LYS A 533 -4.35 -7.06 -33.02
N GLY A 534 -5.52 -7.46 -32.52
CA GLY A 534 -6.75 -7.54 -33.31
C GLY A 534 -6.78 -8.78 -34.19
N GLY A 535 -7.97 -9.37 -34.33
CA GLY A 535 -8.21 -10.57 -35.15
C GLY A 535 -8.36 -11.85 -34.34
N LYS A 536 -9.11 -12.80 -34.92
CA LYS A 536 -9.21 -14.18 -34.41
C LYS A 536 -7.87 -14.86 -34.60
N SER A 537 -7.24 -15.30 -33.53
CA SER A 537 -5.99 -16.06 -33.59
C SER A 537 -6.11 -17.37 -32.83
N MET A 538 -5.52 -18.42 -33.40
CA MET A 538 -5.34 -19.70 -32.71
C MET A 538 -3.92 -19.70 -32.12
N MET A 539 -3.81 -19.85 -30.81
CA MET A 539 -2.52 -20.01 -30.12
C MET A 539 -2.43 -21.39 -29.49
N LYS A 540 -1.21 -21.93 -29.30
CA LYS A 540 -1.08 -23.18 -28.50
C LYS A 540 -0.68 -22.93 -27.06
N VAL A 541 -1.52 -23.21 -26.09
CA VAL A 541 -1.15 -23.09 -24.67
C VAL A 541 -0.71 -24.45 -24.13
N TRP A 542 0.06 -24.47 -23.05
CA TRP A 542 0.39 -25.69 -22.32
C TRP A 542 -0.88 -26.35 -21.78
N ASP A 543 -0.97 -27.67 -21.95
CA ASP A 543 -2.10 -28.44 -21.42
C ASP A 543 -1.81 -28.89 -19.98
N LEU A 544 -1.85 -27.92 -19.06
CA LEU A 544 -1.46 -28.12 -17.66
C LEU A 544 -2.36 -29.11 -16.91
N GLN A 545 -3.57 -29.38 -17.39
CA GLN A 545 -4.46 -30.40 -16.82
C GLN A 545 -3.84 -31.80 -16.82
N ARG A 546 -2.93 -32.09 -17.77
CA ARG A 546 -2.19 -33.35 -17.82
C ARG A 546 -1.30 -33.59 -16.60
N THR A 547 -0.95 -32.54 -15.86
CA THR A 547 -0.18 -32.69 -14.61
C THR A 547 -0.97 -33.39 -13.51
N ARG A 548 -2.31 -33.33 -13.56
CA ARG A 548 -3.21 -34.07 -12.65
C ARG A 548 -3.26 -35.57 -12.95
N SER A 549 -2.84 -35.98 -14.14
CA SER A 549 -2.71 -37.40 -14.53
C SER A 549 -1.39 -38.02 -14.07
N GLY A 550 -0.62 -37.33 -13.21
CA GLY A 550 0.64 -37.82 -12.64
C GLY A 550 1.90 -37.46 -13.43
N ILE A 551 1.78 -36.75 -14.56
CA ILE A 551 2.95 -36.24 -15.30
C ILE A 551 3.46 -34.99 -14.56
N GLY A 552 4.73 -34.95 -14.13
CA GLY A 552 5.32 -33.74 -13.56
C GLY A 552 5.36 -32.60 -14.58
N LEU A 553 5.22 -31.34 -14.14
CA LEU A 553 5.23 -30.19 -15.06
C LEU A 553 6.49 -30.16 -15.91
N TYR A 554 7.66 -30.44 -15.34
CA TYR A 554 8.91 -30.38 -16.11
C TYR A 554 8.94 -31.40 -17.25
N ASP A 555 8.46 -32.63 -17.00
CA ASP A 555 8.33 -33.66 -18.04
C ASP A 555 7.34 -33.23 -19.13
N LEU A 556 6.22 -32.64 -18.72
CA LEU A 556 5.23 -32.08 -19.65
C LEU A 556 5.88 -31.01 -20.56
N LEU A 557 6.68 -30.11 -19.99
CA LEU A 557 7.39 -29.08 -20.76
C LEU A 557 8.41 -29.68 -21.73
N LYS A 558 9.13 -30.74 -21.34
CA LYS A 558 10.08 -31.48 -22.20
C LYS A 558 9.40 -32.16 -23.40
N MET A 559 8.10 -32.48 -23.32
CA MET A 559 7.36 -33.00 -24.48
C MET A 559 7.19 -31.95 -25.60
N GLY A 560 7.43 -30.67 -25.31
CA GLY A 560 7.41 -29.57 -26.27
C GLY A 560 6.03 -29.38 -26.91
N LYS A 561 5.99 -29.30 -28.24
CA LYS A 561 4.74 -29.05 -28.99
C LYS A 561 3.62 -30.07 -28.74
N ARG A 562 3.96 -31.31 -28.33
CA ARG A 562 2.99 -32.39 -28.05
C ARG A 562 2.23 -32.21 -26.73
N ALA A 563 2.71 -31.33 -25.85
CA ALA A 563 2.05 -31.00 -24.60
C ALA A 563 1.27 -29.68 -24.67
N LYS A 564 1.12 -29.11 -25.87
CA LYS A 564 0.32 -27.90 -26.09
C LYS A 564 -1.00 -28.23 -26.76
N LYS A 565 -2.08 -27.57 -26.32
CA LYS A 565 -3.40 -27.61 -26.93
C LYS A 565 -3.69 -26.30 -27.64
N ASP A 566 -4.46 -26.36 -28.72
CA ASP A 566 -4.88 -25.15 -29.43
C ASP A 566 -5.97 -24.43 -28.64
N LYS A 567 -5.89 -23.10 -28.63
CA LYS A 567 -6.78 -22.18 -27.91
C LYS A 567 -7.15 -21.03 -28.82
N SER A 568 -8.45 -20.80 -28.95
CA SER A 568 -8.97 -19.65 -29.67
C SER A 568 -8.83 -18.39 -28.81
N VAL A 569 -8.25 -17.34 -29.39
CA VAL A 569 -8.11 -16.02 -28.80
C VAL A 569 -8.79 -15.03 -29.72
N GLU A 570 -9.85 -14.41 -29.21
CA GLU A 570 -10.63 -13.42 -29.94
C GLU A 570 -11.09 -12.36 -28.94
N MET A 571 -10.82 -11.07 -29.17
CA MET A 571 -11.42 -9.96 -28.39
C MET A 571 -12.74 -9.44 -28.98
N SER A 572 -13.03 -9.74 -30.24
CA SER A 572 -14.16 -9.14 -30.97
C SER A 572 -15.53 -9.71 -30.60
N THR A 573 -15.60 -10.81 -29.85
CA THR A 573 -16.87 -11.33 -29.36
C THR A 573 -17.27 -10.65 -28.06
N PRO A 574 -18.57 -10.36 -27.83
CA PRO A 574 -19.06 -9.93 -26.53
C PRO A 574 -18.66 -10.87 -25.38
N THR A 575 -18.40 -12.14 -25.70
CA THR A 575 -17.92 -13.18 -24.78
C THR A 575 -16.42 -13.09 -24.44
N ALA A 576 -15.70 -12.12 -24.97
CA ALA A 576 -14.28 -11.90 -24.69
C ALA A 576 -14.00 -10.70 -23.79
N ASN A 577 -15.04 -10.09 -23.23
CA ASN A 577 -14.89 -8.91 -22.37
C ASN A 577 -13.99 -9.17 -21.16
N PHE A 578 -13.87 -10.43 -20.74
CA PHE A 578 -12.99 -10.83 -19.65
C PHE A 578 -11.49 -10.63 -19.92
N MET A 579 -11.09 -10.37 -21.17
CA MET A 579 -9.68 -10.10 -21.51
C MET A 579 -9.28 -8.63 -21.32
N TRP A 580 -10.24 -7.74 -20.98
CA TRP A 580 -9.94 -6.32 -20.79
C TRP A 580 -9.24 -6.03 -19.47
N GLU A 581 -9.58 -6.78 -18.42
CA GLU A 581 -9.00 -6.68 -17.10
C GLU A 581 -8.20 -7.94 -16.76
N ASP A 582 -7.12 -7.76 -16.00
CA ASP A 582 -6.27 -8.86 -15.56
C ASP A 582 -7.01 -9.81 -14.60
N GLU A 583 -7.84 -9.27 -13.70
CA GLU A 583 -8.64 -10.05 -12.74
C GLU A 583 -9.61 -11.00 -13.42
N ASP A 584 -10.44 -10.49 -14.33
CA ASP A 584 -11.38 -11.27 -15.12
C ASP A 584 -10.63 -12.37 -15.90
N MET A 585 -9.51 -12.00 -16.50
CA MET A 585 -8.72 -12.90 -17.33
C MET A 585 -8.07 -14.03 -16.50
N MET A 586 -7.57 -13.74 -15.30
CA MET A 586 -7.04 -14.75 -14.41
C MET A 586 -8.12 -15.73 -13.95
N ASN A 587 -9.28 -15.21 -13.50
CA ASN A 587 -10.41 -16.03 -13.04
C ASN A 587 -10.88 -17.00 -14.13
N VAL A 588 -11.18 -16.48 -15.33
CA VAL A 588 -11.65 -17.30 -16.45
C VAL A 588 -10.64 -18.36 -16.85
N ASN A 589 -9.34 -18.03 -16.86
CA ASN A 589 -8.32 -19.00 -17.25
C ASN A 589 -8.09 -20.09 -16.20
N LEU A 590 -8.21 -19.76 -14.91
CA LEU A 590 -8.20 -20.76 -13.84
C LEU A 590 -9.41 -21.68 -13.94
N TRP A 591 -10.60 -21.15 -14.23
CA TRP A 591 -11.80 -21.96 -14.46
C TRP A 591 -11.69 -22.88 -15.67
N ARG A 592 -11.16 -22.36 -16.79
CA ARG A 592 -10.90 -23.15 -18.01
C ARG A 592 -9.97 -24.33 -17.74
N ASP A 593 -8.95 -24.11 -16.91
CA ASP A 593 -8.02 -25.15 -16.50
C ASP A 593 -8.53 -26.00 -15.34
N GLN A 594 -9.75 -25.75 -14.86
CA GLN A 594 -10.38 -26.42 -13.72
C GLN A 594 -9.57 -26.31 -12.42
N ALA A 595 -8.77 -25.25 -12.25
CA ALA A 595 -8.07 -24.93 -11.01
C ALA A 595 -9.09 -24.72 -9.86
N ASN A 596 -8.79 -25.23 -8.67
CA ASN A 596 -9.78 -25.37 -7.60
C ASN A 596 -9.28 -24.89 -6.22
N LYS A 597 -8.06 -24.37 -6.13
CA LYS A 597 -7.50 -23.81 -4.90
C LYS A 597 -7.64 -22.28 -4.90
N THR A 598 -8.04 -21.72 -3.75
CA THR A 598 -8.12 -20.27 -3.50
C THR A 598 -7.66 -19.99 -2.06
N TRP A 599 -7.13 -18.80 -1.80
CA TRP A 599 -6.81 -18.38 -0.43
C TRP A 599 -8.03 -17.77 0.25
N CYS A 600 -8.27 -18.18 1.50
CA CYS A 600 -9.34 -17.64 2.34
C CYS A 600 -8.83 -16.31 2.97
N LYS A 601 -8.81 -15.24 2.17
CA LYS A 601 -8.33 -13.88 2.54
C LYS A 601 -9.51 -13.00 2.96
N PHE A 602 -9.31 -12.19 3.99
CA PHE A 602 -10.30 -11.21 4.43
C PHE A 602 -9.71 -9.80 4.35
N ASP A 603 -9.96 -9.12 3.23
CA ASP A 603 -9.58 -7.73 3.06
C ASP A 603 -10.62 -6.81 3.69
N LEU A 604 -10.16 -5.90 4.55
CA LEU A 604 -10.94 -4.73 4.97
C LEU A 604 -10.24 -3.48 4.46
N GLU A 605 -11.03 -2.48 4.11
CA GLU A 605 -10.50 -1.13 3.92
C GLU A 605 -10.00 -0.57 5.25
N PRO A 606 -9.01 0.35 5.26
CA PRO A 606 -8.42 0.88 6.49
C PRO A 606 -9.43 1.45 7.49
N ALA A 607 -10.44 2.19 6.98
CA ALA A 607 -11.50 2.75 7.81
C ALA A 607 -12.37 1.67 8.44
N LEU A 608 -12.76 0.66 7.65
CA LEU A 608 -13.55 -0.49 8.13
C LEU A 608 -12.75 -1.35 9.11
N TYR A 609 -11.44 -1.45 8.90
CA TYR A 609 -10.53 -2.19 9.76
C TYR A 609 -10.55 -1.66 11.19
N LEU A 610 -10.49 -0.33 11.36
CA LEU A 610 -10.49 0.33 12.67
C LEU A 610 -11.85 0.26 13.39
N VAL A 611 -12.96 0.15 12.65
CA VAL A 611 -14.32 0.06 13.22
C VAL A 611 -14.87 -1.37 13.26
N ARG A 612 -14.02 -2.38 13.05
CA ARG A 612 -14.45 -3.78 12.84
C ARG A 612 -15.31 -4.37 13.95
N ARG A 613 -15.20 -3.87 15.19
CA ARG A 613 -16.03 -4.31 16.32
C ARG A 613 -17.52 -4.11 16.07
N GLY A 614 -17.89 -3.04 15.36
CA GLY A 614 -19.27 -2.73 15.01
C GLY A 614 -19.72 -3.30 13.67
N LEU A 615 -18.86 -4.03 12.95
CA LEU A 615 -19.24 -4.64 11.68
C LEU A 615 -20.19 -5.81 11.94
N ASN A 616 -21.30 -5.84 11.20
CA ASN A 616 -22.23 -6.96 11.24
C ASN A 616 -21.47 -8.29 10.99
N GLN A 617 -21.60 -9.25 11.90
CA GLN A 617 -20.97 -10.57 11.80
C GLN A 617 -21.41 -11.36 10.56
N ASP A 618 -22.61 -11.09 10.03
CA ASP A 618 -23.10 -11.65 8.76
C ASP A 618 -22.16 -11.32 7.61
N MET A 619 -21.36 -10.26 7.73
CA MET A 619 -20.39 -9.87 6.70
C MET A 619 -19.24 -10.84 6.49
N TYR A 620 -19.06 -11.79 7.41
CA TYR A 620 -18.03 -12.81 7.39
C TYR A 620 -18.52 -14.17 6.86
N PHE A 621 -19.82 -14.30 6.54
CA PHE A 621 -20.42 -15.53 6.04
C PHE A 621 -20.65 -15.47 4.52
N ASP A 622 -20.30 -16.55 3.83
CA ASP A 622 -20.66 -16.78 2.42
C ASP A 622 -21.43 -18.11 2.37
N PRO A 623 -22.78 -18.09 2.40
CA PRO A 623 -23.57 -19.30 2.53
C PRO A 623 -23.41 -20.29 1.37
N LYS A 624 -22.85 -19.88 0.23
CA LYS A 624 -22.73 -20.74 -0.96
C LYS A 624 -21.41 -21.48 -1.01
N TRP A 625 -20.30 -20.75 -0.97
CA TRP A 625 -18.97 -21.35 -1.09
C TRP A 625 -18.40 -21.76 0.25
N TYR A 626 -18.82 -21.06 1.31
CA TYR A 626 -18.37 -21.27 2.69
C TYR A 626 -19.55 -21.23 3.66
N PRO A 627 -20.57 -22.12 3.50
CA PRO A 627 -21.79 -22.14 4.32
C PRO A 627 -21.59 -22.17 5.83
N LYS A 628 -20.35 -22.40 6.25
CA LYS A 628 -19.92 -22.62 7.61
C LYS A 628 -18.93 -21.56 8.11
N GLY A 629 -18.75 -20.47 7.34
CA GLY A 629 -17.84 -19.36 7.61
C GLY A 629 -16.56 -19.38 6.79
N LEU A 630 -15.92 -18.22 6.62
CA LEU A 630 -14.60 -18.07 6.00
C LEU A 630 -13.53 -18.04 7.11
N PRO A 631 -12.55 -18.96 7.12
CA PRO A 631 -11.42 -18.82 8.01
C PRO A 631 -10.51 -17.72 7.46
N ILE A 632 -10.24 -16.71 8.29
CA ILE A 632 -9.36 -15.60 7.91
C ILE A 632 -7.91 -16.10 8.04
N LEU A 633 -7.25 -16.36 6.91
CA LEU A 633 -5.89 -16.93 6.87
C LEU A 633 -4.82 -15.90 7.27
N PHE A 634 -4.99 -14.67 6.81
CA PHE A 634 -4.09 -13.56 7.07
C PHE A 634 -4.84 -12.25 6.88
N LEU A 635 -4.38 -11.24 7.60
CA LEU A 635 -4.84 -9.88 7.43
C LEU A 635 -4.01 -9.21 6.35
N SER A 636 -4.68 -8.82 5.28
CA SER A 636 -4.25 -7.76 4.40
C SER A 636 -5.37 -6.74 4.27
N MET A 637 -5.02 -5.58 3.75
CA MET A 637 -5.99 -4.55 3.40
C MET A 637 -5.85 -4.29 1.91
N HIS A 638 -6.95 -3.94 1.26
CA HIS A 638 -7.00 -3.59 -0.14
C HIS A 638 -7.88 -2.34 -0.29
N ASN A 639 -7.76 -1.63 -1.41
CA ASN A 639 -8.41 -0.34 -1.63
C ASN A 639 -7.92 0.74 -0.64
N THR A 640 -6.66 0.68 -0.20
CA THR A 640 -6.04 1.67 0.70
C THR A 640 -5.65 2.96 -0.05
N LYS A 641 -6.62 3.56 -0.74
CA LYS A 641 -6.37 4.66 -1.68
C LYS A 641 -6.07 5.99 -1.02
N GLY A 642 -6.60 6.21 0.19
CA GLY A 642 -6.35 7.41 0.99
C GLY A 642 -4.99 7.34 1.66
N ASN A 643 -4.06 8.20 1.27
CA ASN A 643 -2.70 8.18 1.80
C ASN A 643 -2.66 8.38 3.32
N ASP A 644 -3.30 9.45 3.82
CA ASP A 644 -3.15 9.85 5.21
C ASP A 644 -3.78 8.81 6.16
N PRO A 645 -5.04 8.33 5.96
CA PRO A 645 -5.59 7.26 6.79
C PRO A 645 -4.75 5.98 6.78
N THR A 646 -4.07 5.69 5.67
CA THR A 646 -3.21 4.53 5.50
C THR A 646 -1.89 4.69 6.27
N ASP A 647 -1.23 5.85 6.15
CA ASP A 647 -0.01 6.17 6.91
C ASP A 647 -0.28 6.17 8.42
N TRP A 648 -1.43 6.72 8.84
CA TRP A 648 -1.88 6.66 10.22
C TRP A 648 -2.10 5.25 10.71
N LEU A 649 -2.82 4.43 9.93
CA LEU A 649 -3.00 3.04 10.30
C LEU A 649 -1.66 2.33 10.45
N LEU A 650 -0.73 2.50 9.51
CA LEU A 650 0.62 1.93 9.62
C LEU A 650 1.35 2.40 10.88
N ARG A 651 1.19 3.67 11.26
CA ARG A 651 1.75 4.19 12.52
C ARG A 651 1.17 3.48 13.74
N ILE A 652 -0.14 3.26 13.78
CA ILE A 652 -0.78 2.48 14.85
C ILE A 652 -0.21 1.06 14.83
N LEU A 653 -0.21 0.39 13.68
CA LEU A 653 0.28 -0.99 13.54
C LEU A 653 1.74 -1.15 13.99
N GLU A 654 2.60 -0.19 13.65
CA GLU A 654 4.01 -0.15 14.05
C GLU A 654 4.16 0.07 15.55
N THR A 655 3.43 1.04 16.11
CA THR A 655 3.46 1.38 17.54
C THR A 655 3.03 0.18 18.38
N CYS A 656 1.96 -0.49 17.95
CA CYS A 656 1.41 -1.61 18.69
C CYS A 656 2.22 -2.89 18.53
N ARG A 657 3.11 -3.00 17.53
CA ARG A 657 3.76 -4.24 17.09
C ARG A 657 4.30 -5.16 18.21
N ASN A 658 4.80 -4.59 19.30
CA ASN A 658 5.45 -5.31 20.39
C ASN A 658 4.69 -5.25 21.72
N GLU A 659 3.43 -4.84 21.72
CA GLU A 659 2.69 -4.62 22.95
C GLU A 659 2.36 -5.92 23.71
N PRO A 660 2.22 -5.82 25.05
CA PRO A 660 1.93 -6.96 25.91
C PRO A 660 0.58 -7.62 25.56
N GLU A 661 0.47 -8.91 25.87
CA GLU A 661 -0.73 -9.74 25.61
C GLU A 661 -2.01 -9.17 26.26
N GLU A 662 -1.87 -8.32 27.29
CA GLU A 662 -2.98 -7.67 27.98
C GLU A 662 -2.90 -6.15 27.88
N LEU A 663 -3.69 -5.60 26.95
CA LEU A 663 -4.05 -4.19 26.97
C LEU A 663 -5.26 -3.97 27.89
N ASP A 664 -5.11 -3.02 28.82
CA ASP A 664 -6.21 -2.49 29.64
C ASP A 664 -6.99 -1.46 28.83
N CYS A 665 -7.75 -1.97 27.87
CA CYS A 665 -8.57 -1.13 27.01
C CYS A 665 -9.93 -0.87 27.68
N PRO A 666 -10.40 0.39 27.71
CA PRO A 666 -11.72 0.70 28.25
C PRO A 666 -12.82 -0.14 27.57
N ASP A 667 -13.67 -0.77 28.39
CA ASP A 667 -14.76 -1.65 27.96
C ASP A 667 -15.88 -0.89 27.21
N GLU A 668 -15.64 -0.48 25.95
CA GLU A 668 -16.69 0.02 25.02
C GLU A 668 -17.14 1.48 25.14
N SER A 669 -16.22 2.45 25.21
CA SER A 669 -16.63 3.85 25.02
C SER A 669 -16.57 4.28 23.55
N VAL A 670 -17.59 5.03 23.11
CA VAL A 670 -17.59 5.81 21.85
C VAL A 670 -16.33 6.69 21.73
N ASN A 671 -15.70 7.04 22.85
CA ASN A 671 -14.45 7.81 22.91
C ASN A 671 -13.28 7.09 22.23
N LEU A 672 -13.21 5.75 22.30
CA LEU A 672 -12.21 4.98 21.54
C LEU A 672 -12.38 5.20 20.04
N MET A 673 -13.61 5.26 19.55
CA MET A 673 -13.89 5.50 18.12
C MET A 673 -13.47 6.91 17.67
N GLY A 674 -13.43 7.88 18.59
CA GLY A 674 -12.92 9.22 18.33
C GLY A 674 -11.41 9.20 18.10
N MET A 675 -10.65 8.68 19.07
CA MET A 675 -9.18 8.62 18.98
C MET A 675 -8.65 7.72 17.85
N CYS A 676 -9.44 6.73 17.41
CA CYS A 676 -9.05 5.87 16.29
C CYS A 676 -9.28 6.50 14.91
N LYS A 677 -9.97 7.64 14.83
CA LYS A 677 -10.22 8.34 13.58
C LYS A 677 -9.23 9.50 13.43
N MET A 678 -8.52 9.50 12.31
CA MET A 678 -7.62 10.59 11.95
C MET A 678 -8.35 11.93 11.93
N GLY A 679 -7.73 12.95 12.50
CA GLY A 679 -8.13 14.34 12.32
C GLY A 679 -9.18 14.82 13.32
N LEU A 680 -9.70 13.94 14.18
CA LEU A 680 -10.60 14.33 15.26
C LEU A 680 -9.83 15.02 16.41
N PRO A 681 -10.45 15.98 17.13
CA PRO A 681 -9.80 16.68 18.25
C PRO A 681 -9.20 15.74 19.29
N GLU A 682 -9.87 14.64 19.61
CA GLU A 682 -9.44 13.64 20.59
C GLU A 682 -8.17 12.92 20.15
N GLU A 683 -8.07 12.58 18.86
CA GLU A 683 -6.85 12.00 18.27
C GLU A 683 -5.69 13.00 18.35
N ARG A 684 -5.93 14.25 17.98
CA ARG A 684 -4.90 15.31 18.04
C ARG A 684 -4.40 15.55 19.46
N GLU A 685 -5.31 15.62 20.43
CA GLU A 685 -4.96 15.82 21.84
C GLU A 685 -4.13 14.64 22.37
N LEU A 686 -4.51 13.40 22.05
CA LEU A 686 -3.76 12.22 22.45
C LEU A 686 -2.32 12.26 21.93
N ARG A 687 -2.12 12.70 20.68
CA ARG A 687 -0.80 12.81 20.03
C ARG A 687 0.10 13.90 20.63
N LEU A 688 -0.45 14.86 21.37
CA LEU A 688 0.37 15.82 22.12
C LEU A 688 1.06 15.18 23.33
N SER A 689 0.65 13.98 23.73
CA SER A 689 1.25 13.22 24.83
C SER A 689 1.76 11.87 24.33
N PRO A 690 3.05 11.77 23.92
CA PRO A 690 3.62 10.54 23.38
C PRO A 690 3.39 9.30 24.25
N GLU A 691 3.52 9.44 25.57
CA GLU A 691 3.32 8.35 26.53
C GLU A 691 1.86 7.86 26.55
N LYS A 692 0.89 8.79 26.57
CA LYS A 692 -0.53 8.43 26.51
C LYS A 692 -0.88 7.81 25.17
N PHE A 693 -0.35 8.38 24.09
CA PHE A 693 -0.54 7.87 22.73
C PHE A 693 -0.08 6.41 22.63
N GLU A 694 1.15 6.10 23.03
CA GLU A 694 1.67 4.73 23.04
C GLU A 694 0.75 3.81 23.86
N SER A 695 0.37 4.21 25.08
CA SER A 695 -0.44 3.35 25.96
C SER A 695 -1.90 3.12 25.54
N GLN A 696 -2.49 4.00 24.71
CA GLN A 696 -3.93 3.97 24.40
C GLN A 696 -4.23 3.67 22.94
N VAL A 697 -3.36 4.05 21.99
CA VAL A 697 -3.65 3.94 20.56
C VAL A 697 -3.90 2.50 20.13
N CYS A 698 -3.30 1.54 20.82
CA CYS A 698 -3.45 0.14 20.50
C CYS A 698 -4.79 -0.47 20.91
N CYS A 699 -5.58 0.24 21.70
CA CYS A 699 -6.99 -0.09 21.88
C CYS A 699 -7.81 0.08 20.59
N CYS A 700 -7.30 0.81 19.59
CA CYS A 700 -7.86 0.84 18.23
C CYS A 700 -7.73 -0.50 17.49
N MET A 701 -6.92 -1.43 18.02
CA MET A 701 -6.58 -2.69 17.39
C MET A 701 -7.25 -3.92 18.02
N GLU A 702 -7.94 -3.77 19.14
CA GLU A 702 -8.68 -4.87 19.78
C GLU A 702 -9.96 -5.24 18.99
N PRO A 703 -10.42 -6.51 18.93
CA PRO A 703 -9.91 -7.70 19.64
C PRO A 703 -8.80 -8.47 18.90
N ARG A 704 -8.31 -7.95 17.77
CA ARG A 704 -7.57 -8.76 16.78
C ARG A 704 -6.17 -9.17 17.22
N TRP A 705 -5.65 -8.55 18.27
CA TRP A 705 -4.39 -8.90 18.92
C TRP A 705 -4.52 -10.16 19.77
N LYS A 706 -5.56 -10.20 20.61
CA LYS A 706 -5.86 -11.37 21.45
C LYS A 706 -6.46 -12.54 20.65
N TYR A 707 -7.11 -12.25 19.53
CA TYR A 707 -7.82 -13.25 18.74
C TYR A 707 -7.57 -13.07 17.23
N PRO A 708 -6.52 -13.69 16.66
CA PRO A 708 -6.14 -13.50 15.27
C PRO A 708 -7.08 -14.20 14.27
N ALA A 709 -7.88 -15.16 14.74
CA ALA A 709 -8.74 -15.97 13.88
C ALA A 709 -10.22 -15.73 14.17
N PHE A 710 -11.03 -15.50 13.14
CA PHE A 710 -12.49 -15.45 13.25
C PHE A 710 -13.09 -16.63 12.50
N TRP A 711 -13.99 -17.36 13.16
CA TRP A 711 -14.68 -18.51 12.58
C TRP A 711 -16.05 -18.69 13.22
N ASN A 712 -17.08 -18.88 12.38
CA ASN A 712 -18.46 -19.13 12.81
C ASN A 712 -18.95 -18.16 13.90
N GLY A 713 -18.81 -16.85 13.67
CA GLY A 713 -19.28 -15.80 14.60
C GLY A 713 -18.38 -15.57 15.82
N LYS A 714 -17.29 -16.34 15.98
CA LYS A 714 -16.42 -16.30 17.16
C LYS A 714 -14.97 -16.00 16.80
N TRP A 715 -14.34 -15.19 17.64
CA TRP A 715 -12.91 -14.93 17.64
C TRP A 715 -12.16 -15.99 18.47
N TYR A 716 -11.04 -16.51 17.97
CA TYR A 716 -10.22 -17.56 18.60
C TYR A 716 -8.80 -17.03 18.84
N ALA A 717 -8.21 -17.39 19.99
CA ALA A 717 -6.94 -16.84 20.42
C ALA A 717 -5.77 -17.40 19.61
N THR A 718 -5.95 -18.60 19.05
CA THR A 718 -4.99 -19.23 18.16
C THR A 718 -5.69 -19.92 16.99
N LEU A 719 -4.97 -20.08 15.87
CA LEU A 719 -5.44 -20.88 14.73
C LEU A 719 -5.73 -22.34 15.12
N LYS A 720 -5.03 -22.86 16.14
CA LYS A 720 -5.19 -24.23 16.66
C LYS A 720 -6.51 -24.43 17.40
N GLU A 721 -7.03 -23.39 18.03
CA GLU A 721 -8.32 -23.44 18.72
C GLU A 721 -9.51 -23.40 17.76
N VAL A 722 -9.30 -22.97 16.51
CA VAL A 722 -10.37 -22.97 15.53
C VAL A 722 -10.73 -24.43 15.20
N PRO A 723 -11.99 -24.85 15.41
CA PRO A 723 -12.39 -26.25 15.24
C PRO A 723 -12.02 -26.80 13.86
N MET A 724 -11.39 -27.99 13.81
CA MET A 724 -10.96 -28.61 12.55
C MET A 724 -12.12 -29.02 11.64
N THR A 725 -13.30 -29.18 12.21
CA THR A 725 -14.51 -29.58 11.53
C THR A 725 -15.38 -28.37 11.23
N ALA A 726 -16.13 -28.46 10.14
CA ALA A 726 -16.79 -27.29 9.59
C ALA A 726 -17.99 -26.83 10.44
N ASP A 727 -18.64 -27.71 11.19
CA ASP A 727 -19.71 -27.35 12.13
C ASP A 727 -19.23 -27.23 13.59
N GLY A 728 -17.92 -27.36 13.82
CA GLY A 728 -17.32 -27.35 15.16
C GLY A 728 -17.54 -28.63 15.97
N SER A 729 -18.26 -29.62 15.43
CA SER A 729 -18.45 -30.92 16.11
C SER A 729 -17.23 -31.82 15.91
N PRO A 730 -16.78 -32.60 16.91
CA PRO A 730 -15.60 -33.48 16.75
C PRO A 730 -15.71 -34.47 15.58
N ASP A 731 -16.93 -34.87 15.23
CA ASP A 731 -17.23 -35.84 14.17
C ASP A 731 -17.68 -35.18 12.84
N GLY A 732 -17.68 -33.85 12.78
CA GLY A 732 -18.10 -33.09 11.60
C GLY A 732 -17.13 -33.26 10.43
N PRO A 733 -17.56 -32.91 9.20
CA PRO A 733 -16.67 -32.94 8.05
C PRO A 733 -15.49 -31.98 8.26
N VAL A 734 -14.28 -32.46 7.98
CA VAL A 734 -13.06 -31.65 8.02
C VAL A 734 -13.23 -30.44 7.12
N ARG A 735 -12.80 -29.26 7.60
CA ARG A 735 -12.85 -28.03 6.82
C ARG A 735 -12.06 -28.18 5.52
N GLN A 736 -12.61 -27.64 4.43
CA GLN A 736 -11.92 -27.62 3.14
C GLN A 736 -10.86 -26.51 3.04
N CYS A 737 -11.03 -25.37 3.74
CA CYS A 737 -9.91 -24.44 3.97
C CYS A 737 -9.04 -25.02 5.10
N ILE A 738 -7.89 -25.58 4.76
CA ILE A 738 -6.84 -25.92 5.74
C ILE A 738 -6.03 -24.65 5.97
N MET A 739 -6.10 -24.10 7.18
CA MET A 739 -5.23 -23.00 7.60
C MET A 739 -3.81 -23.56 7.75
N PRO A 740 -2.77 -22.93 7.17
CA PRO A 740 -1.42 -23.46 7.13
C PRO A 740 -0.80 -23.72 8.50
#